data_AF-A0A0K3CA94-F1
#
_entry.id   AF-A0A0K3CA94-F1
#
_cell.length_a   1.000
_cell.length_b   1.000
_cell.length_c   1.000
_cell.angle_alpha   90.00
_cell.angle_beta   90.00
_cell.angle_gamma   90.00
#
_symmetry.space_group_name_H-M   'P 1'
#
loop_
_entity.id
_entity.type
_entity.pdbx_description
1 polymer ?
#
loop_
_entity_poly.entity_id
_entity_poly.type
_entity_poly.pdbx_seq_one_letter_code
_entity_poly.pdbx_strand_id
1 'polypeptide(L)'
;MHYEHPPPCPSSCGHCLAYDNIAKSPCSQPASSDSKWCTVHEELQAKLLKSYKRLTRAFEAFDDSQLPPNLEAISTSDDLPRLRLWSEAARSKWNLARRVVVARAEHHQQFYAGGDWGHAVFVESLNKQRSRMEELLCALDRRAYEITLSRSSASWILQEPSRPPFVCDDGAPRPASTKQTIETPPTPPSTPPSRSAKLPTPAKSPKTPSRSSRRNRATNAPVAPASPTSDIDDFFASLSPSSAHIDPYALLNRVRGYLVHPADLPPTVQPETWTSFIENVVRHVVLRVPRLANLALSALEAPTSVHELLDLLHARLANSDSRANGEAEVRSLWKGLKFAKSSAPTGVETKSSSFEAANEGLLGVEVLAHAIDTIFRNPTVTASAVEAGEAVPLLGGLYWRDSSRQEWPREGWELFYQLIGCAGCALIATRSLATWSSNRRLAALGHYPAWRDPTESPAERIFRLSGIVLCSSNASSAGKRVKRIEQKGVTGGKGKKTVFMEEWEVGWMYIKLPLDDPRSALILDKLASRPSQFAVVARRTAADEATHDSSGEGNVCRSTQRCTRCRELPLIRIRSGLSLAERKAARWTVSTCFPRDTVLSSMLKSSSPESRFHLAPCADSYDAIIVDSSPSTSPTHDSWSRFADSVAQAVLDAQGVESLAALTLREKDAAVARGEMVEGEWEQRQECAVRAKRDKRPRKVVYVCEENLTARRIFREE
;
A
#
# COMPACT_ATOMS: atom_id res chain seq x y z
N MET A 1 34.41 8.12 2.27
CA MET A 1 35.26 9.15 2.90
C MET A 1 36.70 8.78 2.59
N HIS A 2 37.38 9.52 1.72
CA HIS A 2 38.83 9.40 1.62
C HIS A 2 39.40 10.11 2.85
N TYR A 3 39.93 9.35 3.81
CA TYR A 3 40.76 9.94 4.85
C TYR A 3 42.02 10.45 4.16
N GLU A 4 42.26 11.77 4.18
CA GLU A 4 43.52 12.34 3.73
C GLU A 4 44.64 11.65 4.51
N HIS A 5 45.56 11.01 3.78
CA HIS A 5 46.67 10.29 4.39
C HIS A 5 47.47 11.26 5.26
N PRO A 6 47.78 10.91 6.53
CA PRO A 6 48.73 11.69 7.29
C PRO A 6 50.07 11.68 6.53
N PRO A 7 50.78 12.82 6.45
CA PRO A 7 52.06 12.90 5.75
C PRO A 7 53.03 11.84 6.30
N PRO A 8 53.86 11.22 5.44
CA PRO A 8 54.80 10.19 5.87
C PRO A 8 55.70 10.74 6.99
N CYS A 9 55.75 10.05 8.13
CA CYS A 9 56.61 10.45 9.25
C CYS A 9 58.07 10.48 8.76
N PRO A 10 58.88 11.49 9.11
CA PRO A 10 60.30 11.53 8.74
C PRO A 10 61.02 10.26 9.23
N SER A 11 62.09 9.86 8.55
CA SER A 11 62.87 8.64 8.85
C SER A 11 63.49 8.61 10.27
N SER A 12 63.38 9.69 11.04
CA SER A 12 63.77 9.83 12.45
C SER A 12 62.61 9.72 13.45
N CYS A 13 61.41 9.31 13.00
CA CYS A 13 60.22 9.19 13.84
C CYS A 13 60.38 8.02 14.83
N GLY A 14 60.73 8.31 16.09
CA GLY A 14 60.94 7.30 17.14
C GLY A 14 59.67 6.62 17.68
N HIS A 15 58.51 6.85 17.06
CA HIS A 15 57.22 6.32 17.48
C HIS A 15 56.68 5.27 16.50
N CYS A 16 55.90 4.33 17.02
CA CYS A 16 55.26 3.28 16.23
C CYS A 16 54.28 3.87 15.20
N LEU A 17 54.44 3.51 13.93
CA LEU A 17 53.60 4.01 12.83
C LEU A 17 52.25 3.30 12.70
N ALA A 18 51.96 2.28 13.51
CA ALA A 18 50.70 1.55 13.45
C ALA A 18 49.54 2.42 13.97
N TYR A 19 48.38 2.30 13.34
CA TYR A 19 47.14 2.88 13.84
C TYR A 19 46.56 1.97 14.92
N ASP A 20 46.21 2.50 16.09
CA ASP A 20 45.54 1.75 17.13
C ASP A 20 44.02 1.83 16.90
N ASN A 21 43.40 0.70 16.55
CA ASN A 21 41.97 0.62 16.27
C ASN A 21 41.10 0.86 17.53
N ILE A 22 41.62 0.58 18.73
CA ILE A 22 40.92 0.80 20.01
C ILE A 22 40.95 2.28 20.36
N ALA A 23 42.15 2.89 20.33
CA ALA A 23 42.32 4.32 20.62
C ALA A 23 41.84 5.23 19.47
N LYS A 24 41.66 4.67 18.27
CA LYS A 24 41.38 5.39 17.01
C LYS A 24 42.41 6.50 16.73
N SER A 25 43.68 6.22 17.03
CA SER A 25 44.81 7.15 16.86
C SER A 25 46.09 6.40 16.52
N PRO A 26 47.14 7.06 15.97
CA PRO A 26 48.47 6.46 15.88
C PRO A 26 48.97 5.95 17.25
N CYS A 27 49.71 4.86 17.26
CA CYS A 27 50.28 4.28 18.47
C CYS A 27 51.26 5.23 19.15
N SER A 28 51.15 5.41 20.47
CA SER A 28 52.03 6.29 21.24
C SER A 28 53.34 5.63 21.71
N GLN A 29 53.48 4.32 21.52
CA GLN A 29 54.67 3.57 21.96
C GLN A 29 55.88 3.85 21.05
N PRO A 30 57.11 3.81 21.58
CA PRO A 30 58.31 3.95 20.77
C PRO A 30 58.45 2.77 19.80
N ALA A 31 59.02 3.02 18.61
CA ALA A 31 59.34 1.97 17.66
C ALA A 31 60.56 1.16 18.13
N SER A 32 60.62 -0.13 17.77
CA SER A 32 61.78 -0.98 18.06
C SER A 32 62.99 -0.56 17.22
N SER A 33 64.22 -0.87 17.66
CA SER A 33 65.48 -0.37 17.06
C SER A 33 65.61 -0.57 15.55
N ASP A 34 65.00 -1.63 15.01
CA ASP A 34 65.09 -2.02 13.60
C ASP A 34 63.72 -2.13 12.91
N SER A 35 62.67 -1.61 13.54
CA SER A 35 61.31 -1.64 12.99
C SER A 35 60.66 -0.25 12.99
N LYS A 36 59.65 -0.10 12.13
CA LYS A 36 58.75 1.05 12.13
C LYS A 36 57.61 0.91 13.14
N TRP A 37 57.55 -0.23 13.85
CA TRP A 37 56.51 -0.57 14.81
C TRP A 37 57.11 -0.90 16.19
N CYS A 38 56.33 -0.74 17.25
CA CYS A 38 56.70 -1.25 18.58
C CYS A 38 56.58 -2.78 18.60
N THR A 39 57.21 -3.46 19.56
CA THR A 39 57.20 -4.94 19.67
C THR A 39 55.80 -5.56 19.58
N VAL A 40 54.82 -4.95 20.26
CA VAL A 40 53.42 -5.43 20.25
C VAL A 40 52.80 -5.34 18.85
N HIS A 41 53.03 -4.23 18.14
CA HIS A 41 52.49 -4.03 16.80
C HIS A 41 53.26 -4.83 15.74
N GLU A 42 54.54 -5.13 15.94
CA GLU A 42 55.30 -6.04 15.09
C GLU A 42 54.71 -7.45 15.12
N GLU A 43 54.46 -7.99 16.32
CA GLU A 43 53.83 -9.30 16.51
C GLU A 43 52.41 -9.34 15.92
N LEU A 44 51.62 -8.30 16.17
CA LEU A 44 50.27 -8.18 15.63
C LEU A 44 50.28 -8.09 14.10
N GLN A 45 51.21 -7.34 13.51
CA GLN A 45 51.37 -7.24 12.07
C GLN A 45 51.65 -8.61 11.47
N ALA A 46 52.62 -9.35 12.02
CA ALA A 46 52.95 -10.69 11.55
C ALA A 46 51.75 -11.65 11.65
N LYS A 47 50.98 -11.56 12.74
CA LYS A 47 49.77 -12.36 12.96
C LYS A 47 48.68 -12.04 11.93
N LEU A 48 48.35 -10.77 11.75
CA LEU A 48 47.32 -10.33 10.80
C LEU A 48 47.75 -10.60 9.34
N LEU A 49 49.03 -10.40 9.02
CA LEU A 49 49.63 -10.73 7.73
C LEU A 49 49.46 -12.22 7.40
N LYS A 50 49.82 -13.10 8.33
CA LYS A 50 49.66 -14.54 8.20
C LYS A 50 48.19 -14.93 8.03
N SER A 51 47.30 -14.29 8.79
CA SER A 51 45.86 -14.54 8.75
C SER A 51 45.25 -14.19 7.39
N TYR A 52 45.42 -12.95 6.89
CA TYR A 52 44.80 -12.56 5.62
C TYR A 52 45.42 -13.29 4.43
N LYS A 53 46.73 -13.61 4.45
CA LYS A 53 47.38 -14.42 3.41
C LYS A 53 46.83 -15.84 3.39
N ARG A 54 46.60 -16.47 4.54
CA ARG A 54 45.96 -17.78 4.64
C ARG A 54 44.54 -17.76 4.06
N LEU A 55 43.73 -16.76 4.43
CA LEU A 55 42.37 -16.61 3.90
C LEU A 55 42.37 -16.35 2.38
N THR A 56 43.32 -15.54 1.89
CA THR A 56 43.49 -15.28 0.45
C THR A 56 43.78 -16.60 -0.29
N ARG A 57 44.73 -17.41 0.20
CA ARG A 57 45.03 -18.72 -0.40
C ARG A 57 43.84 -19.66 -0.35
N ALA A 58 43.06 -19.66 0.74
CA ALA A 58 41.86 -20.49 0.85
C ALA A 58 40.76 -20.05 -0.14
N PHE A 59 40.62 -18.75 -0.38
CA PHE A 59 39.71 -18.22 -1.39
C PHE A 59 40.16 -18.56 -2.82
N GLU A 60 41.46 -18.44 -3.11
CA GLU A 60 42.05 -18.77 -4.43
C GLU A 60 42.05 -20.28 -4.70
N ALA A 61 42.16 -21.11 -3.67
CA ALA A 61 42.10 -22.56 -3.77
C ALA A 61 40.67 -23.14 -3.76
N PHE A 62 39.64 -22.28 -3.67
CA PHE A 62 38.26 -22.74 -3.76
C PHE A 62 37.98 -23.34 -5.15
N ASP A 63 37.35 -24.51 -5.18
CA ASP A 63 37.05 -25.23 -6.41
C ASP A 63 35.79 -24.65 -7.08
N ASP A 64 36.01 -23.82 -8.11
CA ASP A 64 34.93 -23.16 -8.85
C ASP A 64 34.05 -24.13 -9.65
N SER A 65 34.47 -25.38 -9.85
CA SER A 65 33.63 -26.39 -10.48
C SER A 65 32.43 -26.81 -9.62
N GLN A 66 32.47 -26.52 -8.31
CA GLN A 66 31.35 -26.75 -7.38
C GLN A 66 30.25 -25.69 -7.50
N LEU A 67 30.50 -24.59 -8.22
CA LEU A 67 29.52 -23.55 -8.48
C LEU A 67 28.72 -23.85 -9.75
N PRO A 68 27.50 -23.31 -9.90
CA PRO A 68 26.80 -23.36 -11.17
C PRO A 68 27.62 -22.62 -12.25
N PRO A 69 27.73 -23.18 -13.47
CA PRO A 69 28.56 -22.58 -14.52
C PRO A 69 28.04 -21.19 -14.94
N ASN A 70 26.72 -21.00 -14.93
CA ASN A 70 26.04 -19.74 -15.23
C ASN A 70 24.63 -19.72 -14.60
N LEU A 71 23.94 -18.57 -14.70
CA LEU A 71 22.56 -18.43 -14.21
C LEU A 71 21.55 -19.30 -14.98
N GLU A 72 21.83 -19.61 -16.24
CA GLU A 72 20.99 -20.45 -17.09
C GLU A 72 20.93 -21.90 -16.60
N ALA A 73 22.06 -22.43 -16.11
CA ALA A 73 22.15 -23.74 -15.49
C ALA A 73 21.31 -23.83 -14.20
N ILE A 74 21.16 -22.71 -13.47
CA ILE A 74 20.24 -22.65 -12.33
C ILE A 74 18.80 -22.72 -12.85
N SER A 75 18.42 -21.85 -13.79
CA SER A 75 17.03 -21.77 -14.26
C SER A 75 16.51 -23.04 -14.94
N THR A 76 17.41 -23.87 -15.48
CA THR A 76 17.07 -25.14 -16.16
C THR A 76 17.17 -26.36 -15.26
N SER A 77 17.70 -26.22 -14.04
CA SER A 77 17.82 -27.34 -13.10
C SER A 77 16.50 -27.59 -12.37
N ASP A 78 16.07 -28.85 -12.33
CA ASP A 78 14.90 -29.35 -11.56
C ASP A 78 15.31 -30.22 -10.34
N ASP A 79 16.62 -30.35 -10.13
CA ASP A 79 17.24 -31.18 -9.10
C ASP A 79 17.52 -30.36 -7.83
N LEU A 80 16.60 -30.44 -6.85
CA LEU A 80 16.73 -29.75 -5.55
C LEU A 80 18.04 -30.11 -4.80
N PRO A 81 18.44 -31.39 -4.67
CA PRO A 81 19.75 -31.76 -4.15
C PRO A 81 20.93 -31.02 -4.80
N ARG A 82 20.93 -30.90 -6.14
CA ARG A 82 21.98 -30.16 -6.86
C ARG A 82 21.94 -28.66 -6.56
N LEU A 83 20.76 -28.04 -6.56
CA LEU A 83 20.62 -26.62 -6.19
C LEU A 83 21.12 -26.35 -4.76
N ARG A 84 20.91 -27.30 -3.84
CA ARG A 84 21.41 -27.22 -2.47
C ARG A 84 22.93 -27.26 -2.42
N LEU A 85 23.57 -28.20 -3.11
CA LEU A 85 25.03 -28.26 -3.21
C LEU A 85 25.62 -26.97 -3.79
N TRP A 86 25.02 -26.44 -4.85
CA TRP A 86 25.41 -25.14 -5.41
C TRP A 86 25.25 -23.98 -4.43
N SER A 87 24.18 -23.97 -3.62
CA SER A 87 23.96 -22.95 -2.60
C SER A 87 25.00 -23.02 -1.48
N GLU A 88 25.33 -24.23 -1.02
CA GLU A 88 26.36 -24.47 0.00
C GLU A 88 27.76 -24.04 -0.50
N ALA A 89 28.10 -24.36 -1.75
CA ALA A 89 29.34 -23.93 -2.39
C ALA A 89 29.39 -22.38 -2.53
N ALA A 90 28.33 -21.76 -3.02
CA ALA A 90 28.24 -20.31 -3.18
C ALA A 90 28.33 -19.57 -1.83
N ARG A 91 27.66 -20.05 -0.77
CA ARG A 91 27.79 -19.50 0.60
C ARG A 91 29.21 -19.63 1.14
N SER A 92 29.84 -20.77 0.91
CA SER A 92 31.23 -21.02 1.35
C SER A 92 32.19 -20.03 0.68
N LYS A 93 32.09 -19.85 -0.64
CA LYS A 93 32.92 -18.88 -1.37
C LYS A 93 32.61 -17.42 -0.99
N TRP A 94 31.34 -17.07 -0.83
CA TRP A 94 30.92 -15.74 -0.36
C TRP A 94 31.50 -15.41 1.02
N ASN A 95 31.42 -16.35 1.96
CA ASN A 95 31.99 -16.21 3.30
C ASN A 95 33.51 -16.04 3.27
N LEU A 96 34.22 -16.82 2.43
CA LEU A 96 35.66 -16.66 2.23
C LEU A 96 35.99 -15.26 1.68
N ALA A 97 35.30 -14.81 0.63
CA ALA A 97 35.50 -13.47 0.05
C ALA A 97 35.32 -12.37 1.11
N ARG A 98 34.21 -12.43 1.87
CA ARG A 98 33.92 -11.48 2.95
C ARG A 98 35.02 -11.46 4.01
N ARG A 99 35.47 -12.64 4.47
CA ARG A 99 36.54 -12.76 5.47
C ARG A 99 37.87 -12.23 4.96
N VAL A 100 38.21 -12.46 3.69
CA VAL A 100 39.43 -11.90 3.08
C VAL A 100 39.35 -10.38 3.04
N VAL A 101 38.22 -9.80 2.62
CA VAL A 101 38.02 -8.33 2.60
C VAL A 101 38.21 -7.74 3.99
N VAL A 102 37.57 -8.30 5.02
CA VAL A 102 37.67 -7.81 6.41
C VAL A 102 39.10 -7.93 6.93
N ALA A 103 39.72 -9.12 6.84
CA ALA A 103 41.07 -9.33 7.36
C ALA A 103 42.13 -8.47 6.62
N ARG A 104 41.94 -8.22 5.32
CA ARG A 104 42.80 -7.33 4.54
C ARG A 104 42.60 -5.88 4.93
N ALA A 105 41.36 -5.43 5.07
CA ALA A 105 41.04 -4.07 5.50
C ALA A 105 41.63 -3.80 6.88
N GLU A 106 41.46 -4.71 7.83
CA GLU A 106 42.04 -4.60 9.18
C GLU A 106 43.56 -4.45 9.13
N HIS A 107 44.26 -5.37 8.45
CA HIS A 107 45.72 -5.29 8.32
C HIS A 107 46.20 -4.01 7.62
N HIS A 108 45.59 -3.63 6.50
CA HIS A 108 46.08 -2.50 5.71
C HIS A 108 45.68 -1.14 6.28
N GLN A 109 44.51 -1.04 6.91
CA GLN A 109 44.12 0.14 7.68
C GLN A 109 45.06 0.35 8.86
N GLN A 110 45.45 -0.72 9.56
CA GLN A 110 46.28 -0.63 10.75
C GLN A 110 47.75 -0.30 10.46
N PHE A 111 48.34 -0.90 9.41
CA PHE A 111 49.79 -0.79 9.16
C PHE A 111 50.17 0.00 7.91
N TYR A 112 49.23 0.26 6.99
CA TYR A 112 49.51 0.82 5.67
C TYR A 112 48.52 1.91 5.24
N ALA A 113 47.87 2.58 6.20
CA ALA A 113 46.93 3.67 5.95
C ALA A 113 45.85 3.36 4.89
N GLY A 114 45.37 2.10 4.85
CA GLY A 114 44.36 1.62 3.90
C GLY A 114 44.92 0.87 2.69
N GLY A 115 46.24 0.77 2.54
CA GLY A 115 46.89 0.03 1.47
C GLY A 115 47.20 0.88 0.23
N ASP A 116 47.86 0.26 -0.75
CA ASP A 116 48.20 0.89 -2.03
C ASP A 116 47.07 0.69 -3.07
N TRP A 117 47.30 1.18 -4.29
CA TRP A 117 46.35 1.02 -5.39
C TRP A 117 46.10 -0.45 -5.74
N GLY A 118 47.15 -1.30 -5.70
CA GLY A 118 47.03 -2.73 -5.94
C GLY A 118 46.11 -3.43 -4.93
N HIS A 119 46.22 -3.05 -3.65
CA HIS A 119 45.31 -3.48 -2.61
C HIS A 119 43.86 -3.07 -2.90
N ALA A 120 43.63 -1.81 -3.27
CA ALA A 120 42.29 -1.31 -3.58
C ALA A 120 41.65 -2.08 -4.75
N VAL A 121 42.40 -2.31 -5.82
CA VAL A 121 41.93 -3.11 -6.98
C VAL A 121 41.60 -4.55 -6.58
N PHE A 122 42.40 -5.17 -5.73
CA PHE A 122 42.14 -6.52 -5.25
C PHE A 122 40.91 -6.59 -4.34
N VAL A 123 40.71 -5.62 -3.45
CA VAL A 123 39.50 -5.54 -2.62
C VAL A 123 38.27 -5.31 -3.48
N GLU A 124 38.38 -4.49 -4.53
CA GLU A 124 37.30 -4.29 -5.50
C GLU A 124 36.95 -5.60 -6.24
N SER A 125 37.95 -6.39 -6.66
CA SER A 125 37.70 -7.68 -7.32
C SER A 125 37.02 -8.69 -6.39
N LEU A 126 37.39 -8.73 -5.11
CA LEU A 126 36.70 -9.54 -4.10
C LEU A 126 35.27 -9.09 -3.87
N ASN A 127 35.02 -7.78 -3.83
CA ASN A 127 33.66 -7.26 -3.72
C ASN A 127 32.82 -7.63 -4.94
N LYS A 128 33.38 -7.59 -6.16
CA LYS A 128 32.70 -8.09 -7.38
C LYS A 128 32.36 -9.58 -7.28
N GLN A 129 33.29 -10.41 -6.79
CA GLN A 129 33.01 -11.83 -6.56
C GLN A 129 31.95 -12.04 -5.47
N ARG A 130 31.96 -11.24 -4.40
CA ARG A 130 30.95 -11.28 -3.34
C ARG A 130 29.56 -10.98 -3.90
N SER A 131 29.42 -9.89 -4.66
CA SER A 131 28.15 -9.53 -5.31
C SER A 131 27.70 -10.59 -6.31
N ARG A 132 28.62 -11.19 -7.08
CA ARG A 132 28.30 -12.34 -7.95
C ARG A 132 27.75 -13.52 -7.16
N MET A 133 28.34 -13.86 -6.00
CA MET A 133 27.82 -14.96 -5.17
C MET A 133 26.45 -14.61 -4.56
N GLU A 134 26.20 -13.35 -4.21
CA GLU A 134 24.87 -12.89 -3.76
C GLU A 134 23.82 -13.07 -4.87
N GLU A 135 24.14 -12.69 -6.11
CA GLU A 135 23.28 -12.93 -7.28
C GLU A 135 22.99 -14.42 -7.50
N LEU A 136 24.02 -15.28 -7.43
CA LEU A 136 23.85 -16.73 -7.53
C LEU A 136 22.94 -17.28 -6.42
N LEU A 137 23.16 -16.86 -5.17
CA LEU A 137 22.36 -17.31 -4.02
C LEU A 137 20.89 -16.91 -4.18
N CYS A 138 20.61 -15.69 -4.63
CA CYS A 138 19.25 -15.25 -4.92
C CYS A 138 18.61 -16.10 -6.04
N ALA A 139 19.35 -16.38 -7.12
CA ALA A 139 18.85 -17.21 -8.22
C ALA A 139 18.59 -18.66 -7.79
N LEU A 140 19.48 -19.24 -6.97
CA LEU A 140 19.34 -20.59 -6.42
C LEU A 140 18.14 -20.70 -5.48
N ASP A 141 17.99 -19.75 -4.55
CA ASP A 141 16.86 -19.72 -3.60
C ASP A 141 15.54 -19.56 -4.35
N ARG A 142 15.49 -18.68 -5.37
CA ARG A 142 14.31 -18.50 -6.24
C ARG A 142 13.97 -19.78 -7.00
N ARG A 143 14.96 -20.42 -7.65
CA ARG A 143 14.70 -21.65 -8.42
C ARG A 143 14.26 -22.81 -7.53
N ALA A 144 14.88 -22.97 -6.37
CA ALA A 144 14.49 -23.99 -5.41
C ALA A 144 13.02 -23.82 -5.00
N TYR A 145 12.61 -22.57 -4.73
CA TYR A 145 11.23 -22.23 -4.44
C TYR A 145 10.27 -22.51 -5.61
N GLU A 146 10.64 -22.15 -6.84
CA GLU A 146 9.86 -22.47 -8.05
C GLU A 146 9.60 -23.99 -8.20
N ILE A 147 10.61 -24.82 -7.94
CA ILE A 147 10.49 -26.28 -7.98
C ILE A 147 9.62 -26.79 -6.84
N THR A 148 9.81 -26.30 -5.62
CA THR A 148 8.99 -26.68 -4.45
C THR A 148 7.51 -26.39 -4.70
N LEU A 149 7.19 -25.20 -5.22
CA LEU A 149 5.82 -24.84 -5.59
C LEU A 149 5.28 -25.73 -6.70
N SER A 150 6.08 -26.00 -7.74
CA SER A 150 5.66 -26.84 -8.87
C SER A 150 5.36 -28.28 -8.44
N ARG A 151 6.18 -28.85 -7.53
CA ARG A 151 5.94 -30.18 -6.95
C ARG A 151 4.69 -30.25 -6.08
N SER A 152 4.24 -29.09 -5.57
CA SER A 152 3.06 -28.97 -4.70
C SER A 152 1.82 -28.43 -5.45
N SER A 153 1.83 -28.42 -6.78
CA SER A 153 0.76 -27.85 -7.62
C SER A 153 0.42 -26.39 -7.28
N ALA A 154 1.42 -25.64 -6.80
CA ALA A 154 1.30 -24.29 -6.25
C ALA A 154 2.04 -23.22 -7.08
N SER A 155 2.46 -23.54 -8.31
CA SER A 155 3.26 -22.65 -9.17
C SER A 155 2.56 -21.34 -9.54
N TRP A 156 1.23 -21.32 -9.48
CA TRP A 156 0.40 -20.13 -9.72
C TRP A 156 0.64 -19.01 -8.70
N ILE A 157 1.22 -19.29 -7.52
CA ILE A 157 1.60 -18.27 -6.53
C ILE A 157 2.62 -17.29 -7.12
N LEU A 158 3.46 -17.75 -8.04
CA LEU A 158 4.45 -16.89 -8.73
C LEU A 158 3.81 -15.98 -9.79
N GLN A 159 2.59 -16.32 -10.25
CA GLN A 159 1.84 -15.56 -11.25
C GLN A 159 0.95 -14.51 -10.61
N GLU A 160 0.68 -14.61 -9.29
CA GLU A 160 -0.09 -13.59 -8.59
C GLU A 160 0.65 -12.26 -8.72
N PRO A 161 0.05 -11.25 -9.39
CA PRO A 161 0.69 -9.96 -9.49
C PRO A 161 0.96 -9.47 -8.09
N SER A 162 2.19 -9.06 -7.80
CA SER A 162 2.53 -8.24 -6.65
C SER A 162 1.84 -6.89 -6.85
N ARG A 163 0.52 -6.84 -6.71
CA ARG A 163 -0.22 -5.59 -6.63
C ARG A 163 0.47 -4.81 -5.52
N PRO A 164 0.87 -3.56 -5.78
CA PRO A 164 1.47 -2.76 -4.73
C PRO A 164 0.47 -2.81 -3.57
N PRO A 165 0.90 -3.23 -2.36
CA PRO A 165 -0.01 -3.40 -1.24
C PRO A 165 -0.69 -2.05 -1.02
N PHE A 166 -1.93 -1.95 -1.48
CA PHE A 166 -2.70 -0.74 -1.34
C PHE A 166 -3.27 -0.78 0.06
N VAL A 167 -2.61 -0.07 0.96
CA VAL A 167 -3.20 0.30 2.23
C VAL A 167 -3.50 1.79 2.14
N CYS A 168 -4.69 2.20 2.55
CA CYS A 168 -4.92 3.62 2.78
C CYS A 168 -4.35 3.92 4.16
N ASP A 169 -3.36 4.81 4.23
CA ASP A 169 -2.95 5.40 5.51
C ASP A 169 -4.20 6.05 6.13
N ASP A 170 -4.55 5.68 7.37
CA ASP A 170 -5.73 6.17 8.12
C ASP A 170 -5.67 7.67 8.46
N GLY A 171 -4.67 8.38 7.91
CA GLY A 171 -4.57 9.82 8.03
C GLY A 171 -5.82 10.49 7.47
N ALA A 172 -6.62 11.09 8.35
CA ALA A 172 -7.73 11.97 7.96
C ALA A 172 -7.28 12.81 6.76
N PRO A 173 -8.06 12.85 5.66
CA PRO A 173 -7.64 13.48 4.42
C PRO A 173 -7.13 14.88 4.76
N ARG A 174 -5.82 15.10 4.60
CA ARG A 174 -5.26 16.44 4.75
C ARG A 174 -6.05 17.32 3.80
N PRO A 175 -6.68 18.41 4.27
CA PRO A 175 -7.50 19.26 3.41
C PRO A 175 -6.65 19.60 2.20
N ALA A 176 -7.15 19.26 1.01
CA ALA A 176 -6.42 19.38 -0.23
C ALA A 176 -5.80 20.78 -0.30
N SER A 177 -4.48 20.84 -0.19
CA SER A 177 -3.75 22.09 -0.36
C SER A 177 -4.16 22.65 -1.71
N THR A 178 -4.70 23.87 -1.71
CA THR A 178 -5.35 24.57 -2.83
C THR A 178 -4.39 24.90 -3.99
N LYS A 179 -3.25 24.20 -4.11
CA LYS A 179 -2.21 24.36 -5.11
C LYS A 179 -1.88 23.08 -5.90
N GLN A 180 -2.75 22.08 -5.88
CA GLN A 180 -2.72 21.09 -6.97
C GLN A 180 -3.26 21.76 -8.23
N THR A 181 -2.35 22.04 -9.15
CA THR A 181 -2.62 22.48 -10.51
C THR A 181 -3.66 21.53 -11.12
N ILE A 182 -4.85 22.05 -11.39
CA ILE A 182 -5.91 21.34 -12.10
C ILE A 182 -5.33 20.91 -13.45
N GLU A 183 -5.10 19.62 -13.64
CA GLU A 183 -4.89 19.06 -14.97
C GLU A 183 -6.20 19.24 -15.74
N THR A 184 -6.15 20.08 -16.77
CA THR A 184 -7.20 20.28 -17.76
C THR A 184 -7.62 18.94 -18.36
N PRO A 185 -8.94 18.68 -18.56
CA PRO A 185 -9.39 17.48 -19.28
C PRO A 185 -8.83 17.44 -20.72
N PRO A 186 -8.63 16.24 -21.30
CA PRO A 186 -8.05 16.10 -22.63
C PRO A 186 -8.97 16.71 -23.69
N THR A 187 -8.48 17.76 -24.37
CA THR A 187 -9.08 18.29 -25.59
C THR A 187 -8.92 17.27 -26.73
N PRO A 188 -9.92 17.08 -27.62
CA PRO A 188 -9.78 16.20 -28.78
C PRO A 188 -8.72 16.71 -29.78
N PRO A 189 -8.13 15.82 -30.61
CA PRO A 189 -6.90 16.11 -31.34
C PRO A 189 -7.13 17.10 -32.50
N SER A 190 -6.21 18.05 -32.65
CA SER A 190 -6.00 18.80 -33.90
C SER A 190 -4.57 18.51 -34.38
N THR A 191 -4.43 17.94 -35.59
CA THR A 191 -3.17 17.71 -36.31
C THR A 191 -2.68 19.00 -37.03
N PRO A 192 -1.43 19.08 -37.54
CA PRO A 192 -0.44 20.13 -37.17
C PRO A 192 0.10 20.92 -38.40
N PRO A 193 1.31 21.56 -38.39
CA PRO A 193 2.04 22.31 -37.38
C PRO A 193 2.42 23.75 -37.84
N SER A 194 2.91 24.58 -36.91
CA SER A 194 3.80 25.70 -37.27
C SER A 194 4.94 25.86 -36.25
N ARG A 195 6.08 26.27 -36.80
CA ARG A 195 7.48 26.13 -36.37
C ARG A 195 7.95 27.30 -35.49
N SER A 196 9.06 27.05 -34.76
CA SER A 196 10.03 28.05 -34.22
C SER A 196 9.59 28.79 -32.93
N ALA A 197 10.42 29.14 -31.95
CA ALA A 197 11.88 29.32 -31.89
C ALA A 197 12.41 29.04 -30.46
N LYS A 198 13.65 28.57 -30.34
CA LYS A 198 14.41 28.43 -29.07
C LYS A 198 14.96 29.79 -28.60
N LEU A 199 14.91 30.05 -27.30
CA LEU A 199 15.71 31.08 -26.60
C LEU A 199 16.37 30.49 -25.34
N PRO A 200 17.55 31.02 -24.93
CA PRO A 200 18.47 30.36 -24.01
C PRO A 200 18.24 30.69 -22.52
N THR A 201 18.62 29.74 -21.67
CA THR A 201 18.71 29.87 -20.19
C THR A 201 20.03 30.51 -19.75
N PRO A 202 20.02 31.45 -18.79
CA PRO A 202 21.24 31.91 -18.12
C PRO A 202 21.57 31.12 -16.83
N ALA A 203 22.84 31.23 -16.45
CA ALA A 203 23.60 30.42 -15.52
C ALA A 203 23.39 30.73 -14.02
N LYS A 204 23.82 29.75 -13.21
CA LYS A 204 23.85 29.70 -11.75
C LYS A 204 24.90 30.66 -11.14
N SER A 205 24.64 31.11 -9.91
CA SER A 205 25.61 31.72 -8.99
C SER A 205 25.61 31.00 -7.62
N PRO A 206 26.71 31.09 -6.84
CA PRO A 206 27.08 30.09 -5.84
C PRO A 206 26.71 30.48 -4.39
N LYS A 207 26.58 29.47 -3.51
CA LYS A 207 26.46 29.63 -2.05
C LYS A 207 27.78 29.30 -1.35
N THR A 208 28.12 30.14 -0.37
CA THR A 208 29.26 30.05 0.55
C THR A 208 29.02 29.04 1.70
N PRO A 209 30.09 28.56 2.39
CA PRO A 209 29.99 27.60 3.50
C PRO A 209 30.08 28.26 4.88
N SER A 210 29.52 27.62 5.91
CA SER A 210 29.74 27.98 7.32
C SER A 210 30.15 26.76 8.15
N ARG A 211 31.13 27.00 9.02
CA ARG A 211 31.83 26.13 9.98
C ARG A 211 31.10 26.10 11.34
N SER A 212 31.14 24.97 12.04
CA SER A 212 31.42 24.82 13.50
C SER A 212 31.23 23.35 13.89
N SER A 213 32.26 22.58 14.22
CA SER A 213 33.00 22.51 15.50
C SER A 213 32.16 22.15 16.74
N ARG A 214 32.28 20.90 17.20
CA ARG A 214 32.19 20.59 18.64
C ARG A 214 33.01 19.34 18.96
N ARG A 215 33.75 19.43 20.07
CA ARG A 215 34.85 18.58 20.51
C ARG A 215 34.56 18.07 21.93
N ASN A 216 35.04 16.86 22.23
CA ASN A 216 35.31 16.26 23.56
C ASN A 216 34.09 15.81 24.39
N ARG A 217 34.14 14.79 25.26
CA ARG A 217 35.26 14.08 25.93
C ARG A 217 34.72 12.73 26.48
N ALA A 218 35.54 11.68 26.51
CA ALA A 218 35.27 10.43 27.23
C ALA A 218 36.36 10.17 28.28
N THR A 219 35.97 9.49 29.36
CA THR A 219 36.77 9.13 30.55
C THR A 219 37.11 7.64 30.56
N ASN A 220 38.32 7.32 31.01
CA ASN A 220 38.93 5.98 31.04
C ASN A 220 38.56 5.17 32.30
N ALA A 221 38.50 3.84 32.16
CA ALA A 221 38.72 2.85 33.24
C ALA A 221 39.38 1.58 32.65
N PRO A 222 40.19 0.82 33.41
CA PRO A 222 41.07 -0.23 32.88
C PRO A 222 40.47 -1.64 33.01
N VAL A 223 40.79 -2.55 32.07
CA VAL A 223 40.43 -3.97 32.11
C VAL A 223 41.68 -4.84 31.91
N ALA A 224 41.75 -5.91 32.70
CA ALA A 224 42.83 -6.88 32.83
C ALA A 224 42.80 -7.99 31.73
N PRO A 225 43.88 -8.78 31.55
CA PRO A 225 44.01 -9.68 30.40
C PRO A 225 43.48 -11.10 30.66
N ALA A 226 42.82 -11.68 29.65
CA ALA A 226 42.49 -13.11 29.57
C ALA A 226 42.84 -13.67 28.17
N SER A 227 43.15 -14.97 28.12
CA SER A 227 43.84 -15.71 27.07
C SER A 227 43.01 -16.00 25.79
N PRO A 228 43.66 -16.32 24.64
CA PRO A 228 42.98 -16.37 23.34
C PRO A 228 42.67 -17.81 22.88
N THR A 229 41.46 -18.05 22.36
CA THR A 229 41.15 -18.89 21.17
C THR A 229 39.63 -19.10 21.02
N SER A 230 38.88 -18.06 20.61
CA SER A 230 37.57 -18.15 19.89
C SER A 230 36.92 -16.78 19.61
N ASP A 231 37.38 -15.69 20.24
CA ASP A 231 36.70 -14.38 20.27
C ASP A 231 36.62 -13.55 18.96
N ILE A 232 37.30 -13.95 17.88
CA ILE A 232 37.34 -13.11 16.68
C ILE A 232 35.96 -13.08 15.99
N ASP A 233 35.15 -14.13 16.10
CA ASP A 233 33.85 -14.21 15.42
C ASP A 233 32.75 -13.40 16.14
N ASP A 234 32.79 -13.27 17.48
CA ASP A 234 31.79 -12.51 18.27
C ASP A 234 31.98 -10.99 18.21
N PHE A 235 33.23 -10.53 18.06
CA PHE A 235 33.53 -9.10 18.03
C PHE A 235 32.87 -8.37 16.84
N PHE A 236 32.79 -9.00 15.67
CA PHE A 236 32.31 -8.36 14.43
C PHE A 236 30.78 -8.35 14.27
N ALA A 237 30.04 -9.17 15.01
CA ALA A 237 28.57 -9.10 15.04
C ALA A 237 28.06 -7.82 15.74
N SER A 238 28.88 -7.19 16.60
CA SER A 238 28.48 -6.10 17.49
C SER A 238 28.49 -4.68 16.89
N LEU A 239 29.00 -4.48 15.67
CA LEU A 239 29.28 -3.13 15.11
C LEU A 239 28.20 -2.55 14.19
N SER A 240 27.06 -3.22 13.99
CA SER A 240 25.93 -2.65 13.22
C SER A 240 25.00 -1.83 14.13
N PRO A 241 24.50 -0.65 13.71
CA PRO A 241 23.55 0.12 14.49
C PRO A 241 22.29 -0.72 14.73
N SER A 242 22.13 -1.19 15.97
CA SER A 242 21.07 -2.08 16.44
C SER A 242 19.71 -1.40 16.25
N SER A 243 19.01 -1.73 15.15
CA SER A 243 17.56 -1.91 15.27
C SER A 243 17.36 -2.88 16.43
N ALA A 244 16.61 -2.49 17.46
CA ALA A 244 16.43 -3.31 18.65
C ALA A 244 16.16 -4.77 18.24
N HIS A 245 17.16 -5.65 18.40
CA HIS A 245 17.05 -7.04 17.96
C HIS A 245 16.01 -7.70 18.85
N ILE A 246 14.79 -7.84 18.34
CA ILE A 246 13.74 -8.55 19.06
C ILE A 246 14.13 -10.03 19.08
N ASP A 247 14.13 -10.61 20.28
CA ASP A 247 14.41 -12.02 20.52
C ASP A 247 13.45 -12.90 19.68
N PRO A 248 13.96 -13.80 18.82
CA PRO A 248 13.14 -14.72 18.03
C PRO A 248 12.16 -15.55 18.86
N TYR A 249 12.50 -15.95 20.09
CA TYR A 249 11.55 -16.66 20.97
C TYR A 249 10.36 -15.77 21.35
N ALA A 250 10.61 -14.49 21.63
CA ALA A 250 9.56 -13.52 21.91
C ALA A 250 8.65 -13.31 20.68
N LEU A 251 9.22 -13.23 19.47
CA LEU A 251 8.44 -13.14 18.23
C LEU A 251 7.54 -14.35 18.04
N LEU A 252 8.08 -15.56 18.22
CA LEU A 252 7.32 -16.80 18.04
C LEU A 252 6.19 -16.93 19.07
N ASN A 253 6.45 -16.54 20.33
CA ASN A 253 5.42 -16.52 21.37
C ASN A 253 4.31 -15.49 21.08
N ARG A 254 4.64 -14.35 20.46
CA ARG A 254 3.62 -13.40 19.98
C ARG A 254 2.76 -14.00 18.88
N VAL A 255 3.35 -14.72 17.92
CA VAL A 255 2.58 -15.42 16.87
C VAL A 255 1.64 -16.46 17.46
N ARG A 256 2.10 -17.26 18.44
CA ARG A 256 1.21 -18.16 19.20
C ARG A 256 0.07 -17.39 19.89
N GLY A 257 0.39 -16.24 20.47
CA GLY A 257 -0.61 -15.33 21.06
C GLY A 257 -1.67 -14.86 20.07
N TYR A 258 -1.37 -14.75 18.78
CA TYR A 258 -2.35 -14.38 17.75
C TYR A 258 -3.39 -15.47 17.48
N LEU A 259 -3.05 -16.74 17.71
CA LEU A 259 -4.01 -17.86 17.58
C LEU A 259 -5.07 -17.86 18.69
N VAL A 260 -4.81 -17.13 19.79
CA VAL A 260 -5.78 -16.90 20.86
C VAL A 260 -6.68 -15.73 20.48
N HIS A 261 -7.99 -15.95 20.53
CA HIS A 261 -8.98 -14.94 20.19
C HIS A 261 -8.93 -13.73 21.14
N PRO A 262 -8.99 -12.49 20.64
CA PRO A 262 -9.10 -11.33 21.50
C PRO A 262 -10.38 -11.30 22.31
N ALA A 263 -10.30 -10.83 23.55
CA ALA A 263 -11.47 -10.68 24.43
C ALA A 263 -12.46 -9.59 23.97
N ASP A 264 -12.00 -8.67 23.12
CA ASP A 264 -12.80 -7.60 22.53
C ASP A 264 -13.39 -7.96 21.15
N LEU A 265 -13.35 -9.23 20.75
CA LEU A 265 -14.05 -9.67 19.54
C LEU A 265 -15.57 -9.48 19.69
N PRO A 266 -16.27 -9.09 18.61
CA PRO A 266 -17.72 -9.05 18.60
C PRO A 266 -18.29 -10.45 18.89
N PRO A 267 -19.40 -10.56 19.65
CA PRO A 267 -20.00 -11.85 20.00
C PRO A 267 -20.51 -12.64 18.78
N THR A 268 -20.67 -11.97 17.64
CA THR A 268 -21.01 -12.58 16.35
C THR A 268 -19.84 -13.35 15.74
N VAL A 269 -18.60 -13.06 16.12
CA VAL A 269 -17.38 -13.74 15.63
C VAL A 269 -17.03 -14.85 16.61
N GLN A 270 -17.22 -16.09 16.20
CA GLN A 270 -16.87 -17.23 17.05
C GLN A 270 -15.35 -17.32 17.24
N PRO A 271 -14.86 -17.78 18.41
CA PRO A 271 -13.43 -17.99 18.64
C PRO A 271 -12.77 -18.86 17.57
N GLU A 272 -13.47 -19.89 17.08
CA GLU A 272 -12.99 -20.81 16.04
C GLU A 272 -12.83 -20.10 14.68
N THR A 273 -13.71 -19.14 14.38
CA THR A 273 -13.61 -18.28 13.18
C THR A 273 -12.34 -17.43 13.24
N TRP A 274 -12.03 -16.86 14.40
CA TRP A 274 -10.78 -16.11 14.59
C TRP A 274 -9.54 -17.00 14.43
N THR A 275 -9.49 -18.15 15.11
CA THR A 275 -8.34 -19.05 15.01
C THR A 275 -8.15 -19.53 13.57
N SER A 276 -9.22 -19.96 12.90
CA SER A 276 -9.19 -20.36 11.48
C SER A 276 -8.70 -19.24 10.58
N PHE A 277 -9.12 -18.00 10.84
CA PHE A 277 -8.63 -16.82 10.13
C PHE A 277 -7.13 -16.64 10.27
N ILE A 278 -6.61 -16.64 11.50
CA ILE A 278 -5.18 -16.46 11.75
C ILE A 278 -4.37 -17.59 11.13
N GLU A 279 -4.85 -18.83 11.20
CA GLU A 279 -4.19 -19.94 10.52
C GLU A 279 -4.14 -19.75 8.99
N ASN A 280 -5.22 -19.26 8.38
CA ASN A 280 -5.24 -18.97 6.94
C ASN A 280 -4.30 -17.83 6.56
N VAL A 281 -4.17 -16.80 7.41
CA VAL A 281 -3.16 -15.75 7.24
C VAL A 281 -1.74 -16.33 7.33
N VAL A 282 -1.48 -17.23 8.28
CA VAL A 282 -0.18 -17.91 8.40
C VAL A 282 0.11 -18.77 7.16
N ARG A 283 -0.87 -19.55 6.66
CA ARG A 283 -0.75 -20.33 5.41
C ARG A 283 -0.35 -19.45 4.24
N HIS A 284 -1.00 -18.28 4.11
CA HIS A 284 -0.69 -17.29 3.08
C HIS A 284 0.75 -16.78 3.16
N VAL A 285 1.20 -16.40 4.37
CA VAL A 285 2.57 -15.93 4.59
C VAL A 285 3.58 -17.04 4.32
N VAL A 286 3.33 -18.24 4.82
CA VAL A 286 4.21 -19.41 4.64
C VAL A 286 4.40 -19.69 3.16
N LEU A 287 3.33 -19.69 2.37
CA LEU A 287 3.43 -19.96 0.94
C LEU A 287 4.16 -18.87 0.19
N ARG A 288 4.00 -17.60 0.56
CA ARG A 288 4.64 -16.48 -0.15
C ARG A 288 6.07 -16.19 0.30
N VAL A 289 6.55 -16.82 1.36
CA VAL A 289 7.92 -16.66 1.87
C VAL A 289 8.73 -17.91 1.50
N PRO A 290 9.68 -17.84 0.56
CA PRO A 290 10.38 -19.01 0.03
C PRO A 290 10.94 -19.97 1.08
N ARG A 291 11.56 -19.43 2.14
CA ARG A 291 12.15 -20.23 3.22
C ARG A 291 11.10 -20.99 4.03
N LEU A 292 9.94 -20.37 4.28
CA LEU A 292 8.84 -21.01 5.00
C LEU A 292 8.11 -22.01 4.12
N ALA A 293 7.90 -21.71 2.84
CA ALA A 293 7.31 -22.63 1.88
C ALA A 293 8.16 -23.90 1.74
N ASN A 294 9.48 -23.76 1.61
CA ASN A 294 10.40 -24.90 1.58
C ASN A 294 10.34 -25.74 2.86
N LEU A 295 10.17 -25.12 4.03
CA LEU A 295 10.01 -25.84 5.30
C LEU A 295 8.66 -26.57 5.36
N ALA A 296 7.57 -25.89 5.00
CA ALA A 296 6.21 -26.41 5.14
C ALA A 296 5.80 -27.42 4.07
N LEU A 297 6.41 -27.37 2.88
CA LEU A 297 6.11 -28.27 1.75
C LEU A 297 7.14 -29.41 1.61
N SER A 298 8.12 -29.52 2.51
CA SER A 298 9.14 -30.58 2.48
C SER A 298 8.53 -31.94 2.82
N ALA A 299 8.57 -32.89 1.87
CA ALA A 299 7.82 -34.15 1.94
C ALA A 299 8.15 -35.09 3.12
N LEU A 300 9.31 -34.95 3.78
CA LEU A 300 9.73 -35.88 4.85
C LEU A 300 9.30 -35.46 6.26
N GLU A 301 9.12 -34.16 6.50
CA GLU A 301 8.87 -33.58 7.84
C GLU A 301 7.92 -32.38 7.78
N ALA A 302 7.02 -32.36 6.78
CA ALA A 302 6.08 -31.26 6.61
C ALA A 302 5.15 -31.17 7.83
N PRO A 303 5.10 -30.01 8.53
CA PRO A 303 4.11 -29.80 9.58
C PRO A 303 2.69 -29.91 9.03
N THR A 304 1.84 -30.65 9.74
CA THR A 304 0.45 -30.90 9.35
C THR A 304 -0.52 -29.87 9.93
N SER A 305 -0.06 -28.96 10.79
CA SER A 305 -0.85 -27.86 11.34
C SER A 305 0.00 -26.61 11.55
N VAL A 306 -0.66 -25.46 11.73
CA VAL A 306 0.03 -24.21 12.09
C VAL A 306 0.76 -24.35 13.42
N HIS A 307 0.17 -25.05 14.39
CA HIS A 307 0.80 -25.31 15.68
C HIS A 307 2.09 -26.14 15.53
N GLU A 308 2.06 -27.22 14.74
CA GLU A 308 3.24 -28.04 14.46
C GLU A 308 4.35 -27.24 13.75
N LEU A 309 3.99 -26.32 12.84
CA LEU A 309 4.98 -25.41 12.24
C LEU A 309 5.64 -24.52 13.30
N LEU A 310 4.87 -23.94 14.22
CA LEU A 310 5.42 -23.09 15.28
C LEU A 310 6.30 -23.91 16.25
N ASP A 311 5.95 -25.16 16.52
CA ASP A 311 6.75 -26.06 17.37
C ASP A 311 8.05 -26.49 16.68
N LEU A 312 7.98 -26.78 15.37
CA LEU A 312 9.17 -27.02 14.54
C LEU A 312 10.12 -25.82 14.55
N LEU A 313 9.60 -24.60 14.38
CA LEU A 313 10.41 -23.38 14.45
C LEU A 313 11.03 -23.19 15.85
N HIS A 314 10.31 -23.51 16.91
CA HIS A 314 10.83 -23.47 18.28
C HIS A 314 11.97 -24.47 18.48
N ALA A 315 11.80 -25.72 18.03
CA ALA A 315 12.83 -26.75 18.11
C ALA A 315 14.09 -26.35 17.33
N ARG A 316 13.93 -25.70 16.17
CA ARG A 316 15.05 -25.20 15.36
C ARG A 316 15.81 -24.06 16.01
N LEU A 317 15.13 -23.20 16.78
CA LEU A 317 15.78 -22.16 17.60
C LEU A 317 16.56 -22.75 18.78
N ALA A 318 16.11 -23.88 19.32
CA ALA A 318 16.76 -24.55 20.46
C ALA A 318 18.02 -25.33 20.05
N ASN A 319 18.06 -25.85 18.82
CA ASN A 319 19.20 -26.58 18.29
C ASN A 319 20.29 -25.62 17.75
N SER A 320 21.51 -25.71 18.29
CA SER A 320 22.66 -24.87 17.90
C SER A 320 22.96 -24.90 16.40
N ASP A 321 22.81 -26.06 15.76
CA ASP A 321 23.20 -26.28 14.38
C ASP A 321 22.20 -25.65 13.40
N SER A 322 20.93 -25.58 13.79
CA SER A 322 19.86 -24.98 12.99
C SER A 322 19.44 -23.58 13.45
N ARG A 323 19.97 -23.08 14.58
CA ARG A 323 19.51 -21.85 15.22
C ARG A 323 19.47 -20.67 14.26
N ALA A 324 20.55 -20.43 13.51
CA ALA A 324 20.62 -19.31 12.57
C ALA A 324 19.52 -19.36 11.49
N ASN A 325 19.15 -20.56 11.02
CA ASN A 325 18.05 -20.74 10.08
C ASN A 325 16.69 -20.52 10.76
N GLY A 326 16.50 -21.09 11.96
CA GLY A 326 15.29 -20.87 12.75
C GLY A 326 15.06 -19.40 13.07
N GLU A 327 16.11 -18.64 13.42
CA GLU A 327 16.02 -17.20 13.66
C GLU A 327 15.58 -16.44 12.40
N ALA A 328 16.12 -16.80 11.24
CA ALA A 328 15.73 -16.19 9.98
C ALA A 328 14.29 -16.53 9.58
N GLU A 329 13.88 -17.80 9.73
CA GLU A 329 12.52 -18.27 9.44
C GLU A 329 11.49 -17.57 10.33
N VAL A 330 11.73 -17.47 11.64
CA VAL A 330 10.84 -16.78 12.58
C VAL A 330 10.74 -15.29 12.27
N ARG A 331 11.87 -14.62 11.95
CA ARG A 331 11.84 -13.21 11.53
C ARG A 331 11.08 -13.01 10.22
N SER A 332 11.22 -13.93 9.26
CA SER A 332 10.47 -13.88 8.00
C SER A 332 8.97 -14.10 8.22
N LEU A 333 8.57 -15.05 9.08
CA LEU A 333 7.17 -15.27 9.44
C LEU A 333 6.61 -14.03 10.13
N TRP A 334 7.32 -13.49 11.13
CA TRP A 334 6.92 -12.28 11.82
C TRP A 334 6.75 -11.11 10.86
N LYS A 335 7.74 -10.86 10.00
CA LYS A 335 7.71 -9.79 9.00
C LYS A 335 6.53 -9.97 8.05
N GLY A 336 6.30 -11.19 7.56
CA GLY A 336 5.20 -11.47 6.64
C GLY A 336 3.83 -11.32 7.30
N LEU A 337 3.71 -11.58 8.61
CA LEU A 337 2.48 -11.31 9.37
C LEU A 337 2.23 -9.82 9.63
N LYS A 338 3.10 -8.90 9.21
CA LYS A 338 2.86 -7.47 9.37
C LYS A 338 2.14 -6.87 8.18
N PHE A 339 1.26 -5.91 8.47
CA PHE A 339 0.63 -5.11 7.43
C PHE A 339 1.68 -4.31 6.67
N ALA A 340 1.57 -4.32 5.35
CA ALA A 340 2.31 -3.37 4.54
C ALA A 340 1.84 -1.95 4.90
N LYS A 341 2.72 -1.14 5.49
CA LYS A 341 2.45 0.31 5.60
C LYS A 341 2.50 0.92 4.21
N SER A 342 1.47 1.68 3.85
CA SER A 342 1.31 2.35 2.56
C SER A 342 2.24 3.53 2.33
N SER A 343 3.40 3.57 2.99
CA SER A 343 4.41 4.56 2.67
C SER A 343 4.97 4.20 1.30
N ALA A 344 4.23 4.53 0.25
CA ALA A 344 4.76 4.73 -1.07
C ALA A 344 5.98 5.63 -0.88
N PRO A 345 7.20 5.15 -1.16
CA PRO A 345 8.35 6.01 -1.03
C PRO A 345 8.11 7.17 -1.97
N THR A 346 7.89 8.36 -1.41
CA THR A 346 7.73 9.61 -2.17
C THR A 346 9.06 10.06 -2.81
N GLY A 347 10.00 9.14 -2.98
CA GLY A 347 11.32 9.34 -3.54
C GLY A 347 11.40 8.69 -4.91
N VAL A 348 11.54 9.56 -5.92
CA VAL A 348 11.91 9.29 -7.31
C VAL A 348 12.55 7.91 -7.54
N GLU A 349 11.87 7.13 -8.39
CA GLU A 349 12.26 5.86 -8.98
C GLU A 349 13.78 5.68 -9.15
N THR A 350 14.43 5.04 -8.19
CA THR A 350 15.68 4.35 -8.47
C THR A 350 15.31 2.90 -8.77
N LYS A 351 15.40 2.53 -10.06
CA LYS A 351 15.15 1.20 -10.62
C LYS A 351 16.14 0.16 -10.06
N SER A 352 16.09 -0.15 -8.77
CA SER A 352 16.84 -1.26 -8.20
C SER A 352 15.89 -2.41 -7.86
N SER A 353 16.30 -3.61 -8.26
CA SER A 353 15.66 -4.91 -7.97
C SER A 353 15.46 -5.22 -6.48
N SER A 354 15.85 -4.31 -5.57
CA SER A 354 15.68 -4.47 -4.13
C SER A 354 14.23 -4.24 -3.65
N PHE A 355 13.36 -3.65 -4.50
CA PHE A 355 11.98 -3.33 -4.11
C PHE A 355 11.09 -4.58 -3.98
N GLU A 356 11.32 -5.61 -4.79
CA GLU A 356 10.57 -6.87 -4.70
C GLU A 356 10.90 -7.61 -3.39
N ALA A 357 12.17 -7.70 -3.01
CA ALA A 357 12.60 -8.33 -1.76
C ALA A 357 12.16 -7.58 -0.49
N ALA A 358 11.94 -6.25 -0.57
CA ALA A 358 11.54 -5.46 0.59
C ALA A 358 10.10 -5.76 1.03
N ASN A 359 9.21 -6.06 0.08
CA ASN A 359 7.78 -6.29 0.31
C ASN A 359 7.39 -7.78 0.38
N GLU A 360 8.36 -8.69 0.28
CA GLU A 360 8.11 -10.13 0.39
C GLU A 360 7.34 -10.47 1.67
N GLY A 361 6.15 -11.04 1.47
CA GLY A 361 5.32 -11.61 2.51
C GLY A 361 4.39 -10.65 3.26
N LEU A 362 4.47 -9.32 3.06
CA LEU A 362 3.63 -8.38 3.82
C LEU A 362 2.12 -8.59 3.54
N LEU A 363 1.30 -8.43 4.58
CA LEU A 363 -0.15 -8.54 4.46
C LEU A 363 -0.73 -7.30 3.78
N GLY A 364 -1.35 -7.52 2.62
CA GLY A 364 -2.26 -6.58 1.98
C GLY A 364 -3.71 -6.84 2.38
N VAL A 365 -4.60 -5.92 2.01
CA VAL A 365 -6.04 -6.08 2.23
C VAL A 365 -6.59 -7.30 1.50
N GLU A 366 -6.08 -7.60 0.30
CA GLU A 366 -6.51 -8.77 -0.46
C GLU A 366 -6.17 -10.07 0.25
N VAL A 367 -5.05 -10.11 0.97
CA VAL A 367 -4.63 -11.31 1.74
C VAL A 367 -5.61 -11.59 2.86
N LEU A 368 -6.02 -10.56 3.61
CA LEU A 368 -6.99 -10.74 4.67
C LEU A 368 -8.37 -11.10 4.12
N ALA A 369 -8.78 -10.45 3.04
CA ALA A 369 -10.02 -10.81 2.35
C ALA A 369 -9.98 -12.27 1.88
N HIS A 370 -8.85 -12.73 1.35
CA HIS A 370 -8.66 -14.11 0.92
C HIS A 370 -8.68 -15.11 2.09
N ALA A 371 -8.07 -14.76 3.22
CA ALA A 371 -8.12 -15.57 4.43
C ALA A 371 -9.55 -15.71 4.97
N ILE A 372 -10.36 -14.64 4.91
CA ILE A 372 -11.79 -14.66 5.28
C ILE A 372 -12.61 -15.45 4.25
N ASP A 373 -12.36 -15.24 2.95
CA ASP A 373 -12.98 -16.01 1.85
C ASP A 373 -12.83 -17.52 2.07
N THR A 374 -11.67 -17.95 2.57
CA THR A 374 -11.35 -19.35 2.82
C THR A 374 -12.21 -19.94 3.94
N ILE A 375 -12.51 -19.17 4.98
CA ILE A 375 -13.33 -19.63 6.12
C ILE A 375 -14.78 -19.86 5.70
N PHE A 376 -15.32 -18.94 4.91
CA PHE A 376 -16.74 -18.96 4.53
C PHE A 376 -17.01 -19.64 3.18
N ARG A 377 -15.98 -20.23 2.56
CA ARG A 377 -16.14 -21.03 1.34
C ARG A 377 -16.84 -22.35 1.67
N ASN A 378 -17.75 -22.77 0.80
CA ASN A 378 -18.49 -24.02 0.99
C ASN A 378 -17.55 -25.25 1.05
N PRO A 379 -17.57 -26.05 2.14
CA PRO A 379 -16.65 -27.18 2.35
C PRO A 379 -16.85 -28.37 1.38
N THR A 380 -17.96 -28.42 0.63
CA THR A 380 -18.28 -29.56 -0.25
C THR A 380 -17.38 -29.71 -1.48
N VAL A 381 -16.54 -28.73 -1.81
CA VAL A 381 -15.73 -28.70 -3.06
C VAL A 381 -14.26 -29.07 -2.84
N THR A 382 -13.89 -29.52 -1.64
CA THR A 382 -12.49 -29.50 -1.18
C THR A 382 -11.57 -30.54 -1.84
N ALA A 383 -11.97 -31.80 -1.98
CA ALA A 383 -11.11 -32.83 -2.59
C ALA A 383 -10.93 -32.62 -4.11
N SER A 384 -12.04 -32.34 -4.81
CA SER A 384 -12.01 -32.08 -6.26
C SER A 384 -11.20 -30.83 -6.61
N ALA A 385 -11.20 -29.80 -5.74
CA ALA A 385 -10.42 -28.58 -5.98
C ALA A 385 -8.91 -28.82 -5.91
N VAL A 386 -8.46 -29.68 -5.00
CA VAL A 386 -7.04 -30.05 -4.92
C VAL A 386 -6.62 -30.85 -6.16
N GLU A 387 -7.44 -31.82 -6.59
CA GLU A 387 -7.20 -32.58 -7.82
C GLU A 387 -7.20 -31.68 -9.08
N ALA A 388 -8.04 -30.65 -9.11
CA ALA A 388 -8.10 -29.66 -10.18
C ALA A 388 -6.97 -28.61 -10.13
N GLY A 389 -6.13 -28.61 -9.08
CA GLY A 389 -5.08 -27.59 -8.88
C GLY A 389 -5.62 -26.19 -8.55
N GLU A 390 -6.86 -26.11 -8.06
CA GLU A 390 -7.51 -24.88 -7.59
C GLU A 390 -7.17 -24.56 -6.13
N ALA A 391 -6.69 -25.56 -5.38
CA ALA A 391 -6.25 -25.41 -3.99
C ALA A 391 -5.05 -26.30 -3.68
N VAL A 392 -4.28 -25.91 -2.66
CA VAL A 392 -3.11 -26.64 -2.17
C VAL A 392 -3.33 -26.97 -0.68
N PRO A 393 -3.20 -28.25 -0.27
CA PRO A 393 -3.24 -28.60 1.15
C PRO A 393 -1.99 -28.10 1.86
N LEU A 394 -2.18 -27.39 2.97
CA LEU A 394 -1.09 -26.78 3.71
C LEU A 394 -1.46 -26.59 5.18
N LEU A 395 -0.59 -27.07 6.08
CA LEU A 395 -0.71 -26.87 7.53
C LEU A 395 -2.12 -27.21 8.04
N GLY A 396 -2.71 -28.30 7.53
CA GLY A 396 -4.00 -28.82 7.99
C GLY A 396 -5.22 -28.14 7.39
N GLY A 397 -5.03 -27.19 6.48
CA GLY A 397 -6.10 -26.51 5.75
C GLY A 397 -5.83 -26.46 4.25
N LEU A 398 -6.62 -25.66 3.54
CA LEU A 398 -6.48 -25.45 2.10
C LEU A 398 -6.14 -24.00 1.81
N TYR A 399 -5.20 -23.80 0.89
CA TYR A 399 -4.90 -22.50 0.31
C TYR A 399 -5.40 -22.44 -1.13
N TRP A 400 -6.35 -21.55 -1.40
CA TRP A 400 -7.05 -21.45 -2.68
C TRP A 400 -6.31 -20.55 -3.66
N ARG A 401 -6.37 -20.90 -4.95
CA ARG A 401 -5.80 -20.12 -6.04
C ARG A 401 -6.51 -18.80 -6.27
N ASP A 402 -7.84 -18.86 -6.30
CA ASP A 402 -8.68 -17.72 -6.60
C ASP A 402 -9.49 -17.33 -5.38
N SER A 403 -9.66 -16.02 -5.17
CA SER A 403 -10.57 -15.48 -4.16
C SER A 403 -12.01 -15.94 -4.38
N SER A 404 -12.72 -16.17 -3.28
CA SER A 404 -14.13 -16.52 -3.36
C SER A 404 -14.91 -15.32 -3.88
N ARG A 405 -15.88 -15.59 -4.77
CA ARG A 405 -16.89 -14.61 -5.16
C ARG A 405 -18.12 -14.64 -4.25
N GLN A 406 -18.15 -15.58 -3.29
CA GLN A 406 -19.23 -15.69 -2.34
C GLN A 406 -19.22 -14.48 -1.41
N GLU A 407 -20.39 -13.89 -1.20
CA GLU A 407 -20.56 -12.82 -0.23
C GLU A 407 -20.35 -13.35 1.19
N TRP A 408 -19.66 -12.56 2.01
CA TRP A 408 -19.45 -12.91 3.40
C TRP A 408 -20.74 -12.77 4.20
N PRO A 409 -21.00 -13.68 5.16
CA PRO A 409 -21.98 -13.41 6.19
C PRO A 409 -21.55 -12.21 7.04
N ARG A 410 -22.46 -11.70 7.86
CA ARG A 410 -22.20 -10.56 8.76
C ARG A 410 -20.95 -10.80 9.61
N GLU A 411 -20.79 -12.02 10.13
CA GLU A 411 -19.63 -12.44 10.92
C GLU A 411 -18.29 -12.17 10.20
N GLY A 412 -18.18 -12.49 8.91
CA GLY A 412 -16.94 -12.26 8.16
C GLY A 412 -16.60 -10.79 8.02
N TRP A 413 -17.60 -9.93 7.86
CA TRP A 413 -17.39 -8.50 7.83
C TRP A 413 -17.10 -7.88 9.20
N GLU A 414 -17.68 -8.42 10.28
CA GLU A 414 -17.31 -8.03 11.64
C GLU A 414 -15.84 -8.34 11.90
N LEU A 415 -15.41 -9.55 11.56
CA LEU A 415 -14.01 -9.94 11.63
C LEU A 415 -13.12 -9.02 10.79
N PHE A 416 -13.51 -8.72 9.55
CA PHE A 416 -12.76 -7.80 8.70
C PHE A 416 -12.67 -6.38 9.31
N TYR A 417 -13.76 -5.88 9.90
CA TYR A 417 -13.78 -4.59 10.59
C TYR A 417 -12.81 -4.55 11.79
N GLN A 418 -12.71 -5.65 12.54
CA GLN A 418 -11.74 -5.80 13.64
C GLN A 418 -10.29 -5.66 13.17
N LEU A 419 -10.01 -5.84 11.88
CA LEU A 419 -8.67 -5.77 11.30
C LEU A 419 -8.44 -4.44 10.56
N ILE A 420 -9.48 -3.93 9.89
CA ILE A 420 -9.39 -2.83 8.92
C ILE A 420 -10.38 -1.70 9.27
N GLY A 421 -9.83 -0.57 9.70
CA GLY A 421 -10.59 0.66 9.95
C GLY A 421 -10.87 1.51 8.69
N CYS A 422 -10.27 1.19 7.55
CA CYS A 422 -10.40 1.98 6.34
C CYS A 422 -11.57 1.55 5.44
N ALA A 423 -12.49 2.47 5.15
CA ALA A 423 -13.62 2.23 4.24
C ALA A 423 -13.17 1.87 2.81
N GLY A 424 -12.08 2.45 2.29
CA GLY A 424 -11.55 2.11 0.98
C GLY A 424 -11.05 0.67 0.89
N CYS A 425 -10.45 0.18 1.98
CA CYS A 425 -10.03 -1.22 2.09
C CYS A 425 -11.24 -2.17 2.18
N ALA A 426 -12.32 -1.75 2.87
CA ALA A 426 -13.58 -2.49 2.83
C ALA A 426 -14.16 -2.59 1.42
N LEU A 427 -14.08 -1.52 0.61
CA LEU A 427 -14.48 -1.57 -0.80
C LEU A 427 -13.62 -2.54 -1.64
N ILE A 428 -12.32 -2.66 -1.38
CA ILE A 428 -11.45 -3.67 -2.03
C ILE A 428 -11.94 -5.10 -1.70
N ALA A 429 -12.41 -5.33 -0.48
CA ALA A 429 -12.91 -6.62 -0.05
C ALA A 429 -14.32 -6.95 -0.59
N THR A 430 -15.15 -5.95 -0.88
CA THR A 430 -16.53 -6.20 -1.38
C THR A 430 -16.55 -6.83 -2.77
N ARG A 431 -17.55 -7.68 -3.02
CA ARG A 431 -17.76 -8.37 -4.31
C ARG A 431 -18.96 -7.83 -5.09
N SER A 432 -19.94 -7.25 -4.40
CA SER A 432 -21.15 -6.64 -4.98
C SER A 432 -21.36 -5.21 -4.49
N LEU A 433 -22.11 -4.43 -5.28
CA LEU A 433 -22.53 -3.09 -4.86
C LEU A 433 -23.55 -3.18 -3.71
N ALA A 434 -24.40 -4.21 -3.71
CA ALA A 434 -25.36 -4.47 -2.63
C ALA A 434 -24.66 -4.57 -1.27
N THR A 435 -23.63 -5.41 -1.15
CA THR A 435 -22.86 -5.54 0.10
C THR A 435 -22.15 -4.26 0.48
N TRP A 436 -21.54 -3.57 -0.50
CA TRP A 436 -20.88 -2.29 -0.24
C TRP A 436 -21.84 -1.23 0.31
N SER A 437 -23.00 -1.07 -0.33
CA SER A 437 -24.03 -0.14 0.12
C SER A 437 -24.56 -0.50 1.50
N SER A 438 -24.75 -1.79 1.80
CA SER A 438 -25.19 -2.27 3.12
C SER A 438 -24.17 -1.95 4.22
N ASN A 439 -22.88 -2.24 3.99
CA ASN A 439 -21.81 -1.91 4.94
C ASN A 439 -21.70 -0.40 5.18
N ARG A 440 -21.84 0.43 4.13
CA ARG A 440 -21.88 1.88 4.30
C ARG A 440 -23.11 2.33 5.09
N ARG A 441 -24.28 1.79 4.83
CA ARG A 441 -25.51 2.08 5.58
C ARG A 441 -25.35 1.76 7.07
N LEU A 442 -24.79 0.59 7.40
CA LEU A 442 -24.46 0.21 8.77
C LEU A 442 -23.44 1.16 9.42
N ALA A 443 -22.43 1.62 8.67
CA ALA A 443 -21.53 2.68 9.15
C ALA A 443 -22.27 4.00 9.46
N ALA A 444 -23.29 4.38 8.66
CA ALA A 444 -24.13 5.56 8.88
C ALA A 444 -25.01 5.45 10.15
N LEU A 445 -25.42 4.22 10.47
CA LEU A 445 -26.11 3.85 11.70
C LEU A 445 -25.14 3.79 12.90
N GLY A 446 -23.83 3.78 12.65
CA GLY A 446 -22.80 3.78 13.69
C GLY A 446 -22.33 2.39 14.08
N HIS A 447 -22.66 1.36 13.30
CA HIS A 447 -22.18 -0.01 13.47
C HIS A 447 -20.68 -0.15 13.16
N TYR A 448 -20.24 0.53 12.08
CA TYR A 448 -18.83 0.69 11.69
C TYR A 448 -18.38 2.16 11.75
N PRO A 449 -18.12 2.71 12.95
CA PRO A 449 -17.77 4.12 13.09
C PRO A 449 -16.56 4.56 12.26
N ALA A 450 -15.50 3.73 12.16
CA ALA A 450 -14.31 4.04 11.38
C ALA A 450 -14.58 4.18 9.88
N TRP A 451 -15.62 3.50 9.36
CA TRP A 451 -16.01 3.58 7.95
C TRP A 451 -16.98 4.74 7.66
N ARG A 452 -17.37 5.48 8.69
CA ARG A 452 -18.22 6.66 8.55
C ARG A 452 -17.37 7.86 8.16
N ASP A 453 -17.87 8.65 7.21
CA ASP A 453 -17.28 9.95 6.91
C ASP A 453 -17.76 10.98 7.96
N PRO A 454 -16.85 11.58 8.75
CA PRO A 454 -17.24 12.57 9.76
C PRO A 454 -17.69 13.91 9.15
N THR A 455 -17.42 14.15 7.87
CA THR A 455 -17.78 15.37 7.13
C THR A 455 -19.05 15.23 6.30
N GLU A 456 -19.70 14.08 6.38
CA GLU A 456 -20.92 13.77 5.62
C GLU A 456 -22.05 14.78 5.89
N SER A 457 -22.57 15.36 4.80
CA SER A 457 -23.73 16.24 4.82
C SER A 457 -25.04 15.46 5.12
N PRO A 458 -26.13 16.14 5.55
CA PRO A 458 -27.43 15.48 5.73
C PRO A 458 -27.92 14.76 4.46
N ALA A 459 -27.74 15.36 3.29
CA ALA A 459 -28.10 14.76 2.00
C ALA A 459 -27.32 13.47 1.72
N GLU A 460 -26.00 13.48 1.90
CA GLU A 460 -25.16 12.29 1.72
C GLU A 460 -25.51 11.19 2.73
N ARG A 461 -25.90 11.56 3.96
CA ARG A 461 -26.37 10.60 4.95
C ARG A 461 -27.68 9.94 4.51
N ILE A 462 -28.62 10.70 3.92
CA ILE A 462 -29.84 10.16 3.32
C ILE A 462 -29.47 9.19 2.19
N PHE A 463 -28.55 9.57 1.29
CA PHE A 463 -28.08 8.71 0.21
C PHE A 463 -27.54 7.39 0.75
N ARG A 464 -26.63 7.45 1.73
CA ARG A 464 -26.03 6.27 2.35
C ARG A 464 -27.06 5.37 3.03
N LEU A 465 -28.00 5.94 3.77
CA LEU A 465 -29.08 5.17 4.42
C LEU A 465 -30.03 4.53 3.41
N SER A 466 -30.18 5.15 2.23
CA SER A 466 -31.01 4.66 1.14
C SER A 466 -30.29 3.71 0.18
N GLY A 467 -29.06 3.30 0.50
CA GLY A 467 -28.25 2.41 -0.36
C GLY A 467 -27.62 3.08 -1.58
N ILE A 468 -27.69 4.41 -1.70
CA ILE A 468 -27.12 5.17 -2.81
C ILE A 468 -25.62 5.40 -2.58
N VAL A 469 -24.81 5.04 -3.57
CA VAL A 469 -23.37 5.30 -3.58
C VAL A 469 -23.09 6.53 -4.44
N LEU A 470 -22.80 7.67 -3.79
CA LEU A 470 -22.27 8.85 -4.48
C LEU A 470 -20.83 8.58 -4.95
N CYS A 471 -20.62 8.45 -6.25
CA CYS A 471 -19.32 8.11 -6.86
C CYS A 471 -18.52 9.36 -7.20
N SER A 472 -19.16 10.36 -7.80
CA SER A 472 -18.54 11.61 -8.19
C SER A 472 -19.56 12.73 -8.28
N SER A 473 -19.10 13.96 -8.12
CA SER A 473 -19.90 15.17 -8.25
C SER A 473 -19.04 16.37 -8.58
N ASN A 474 -19.67 17.48 -8.95
CA ASN A 474 -19.02 18.78 -9.06
C ASN A 474 -19.22 19.67 -7.84
N ALA A 475 -19.30 19.10 -6.63
CA ALA A 475 -19.51 19.85 -5.39
C ALA A 475 -18.57 21.05 -5.21
N SER A 476 -17.32 20.95 -5.68
CA SER A 476 -16.30 22.00 -5.58
C SER A 476 -16.32 23.03 -6.72
N SER A 477 -17.05 22.75 -7.81
CA SER A 477 -17.07 23.63 -9.00
C SER A 477 -18.44 24.16 -9.41
N ALA A 478 -19.51 23.51 -8.96
CA ALA A 478 -20.88 23.94 -9.17
C ALA A 478 -21.11 25.39 -8.74
N GLY A 479 -21.96 26.07 -9.49
CA GLY A 479 -22.34 27.45 -9.25
C GLY A 479 -21.63 28.45 -10.15
N LYS A 480 -21.58 29.69 -9.67
CA LYS A 480 -21.24 30.86 -10.50
C LYS A 480 -19.76 31.21 -10.40
N ARG A 481 -19.12 31.33 -11.56
CA ARG A 481 -17.75 31.81 -11.71
C ARG A 481 -17.72 33.02 -12.63
N VAL A 482 -17.17 34.14 -12.16
CA VAL A 482 -16.98 35.33 -12.99
C VAL A 482 -15.50 35.47 -13.31
N LYS A 483 -15.16 35.49 -14.60
CA LYS A 483 -13.79 35.65 -15.08
C LYS A 483 -13.68 36.92 -15.91
N ARG A 484 -12.57 37.64 -15.72
CA ARG A 484 -12.17 38.75 -16.59
C ARG A 484 -11.11 38.22 -17.54
N ILE A 485 -11.41 38.22 -18.84
CA ILE A 485 -10.50 37.71 -19.87
C ILE A 485 -10.00 38.90 -20.69
N GLU A 486 -8.68 39.11 -20.71
CA GLU A 486 -8.05 40.07 -21.62
C GLU A 486 -7.81 39.41 -22.97
N GLN A 487 -8.59 39.78 -23.99
CA GLN A 487 -8.38 39.28 -25.34
C GLN A 487 -7.38 40.20 -26.06
N LYS A 488 -6.23 39.64 -26.47
CA LYS A 488 -5.29 40.35 -27.36
C LYS A 488 -5.98 40.56 -28.71
N GLY A 489 -5.98 41.80 -29.19
CA GLY A 489 -6.56 42.14 -30.48
C GLY A 489 -5.92 41.32 -31.60
N VAL A 490 -6.76 40.70 -32.43
CA VAL A 490 -6.33 40.00 -33.64
C VAL A 490 -5.83 41.06 -34.62
N THR A 491 -4.51 41.08 -34.84
CA THR A 491 -3.79 41.85 -35.88
C THR A 491 -3.97 43.38 -35.88
N GLY A 492 -2.97 44.11 -35.38
CA GLY A 492 -2.72 45.53 -35.72
C GLY A 492 -3.42 46.60 -34.89
N GLY A 493 -4.46 46.27 -34.12
CA GLY A 493 -5.13 47.23 -33.23
C GLY A 493 -4.41 47.38 -31.88
N LYS A 494 -3.88 48.57 -31.57
CA LYS A 494 -3.32 48.91 -30.26
C LYS A 494 -4.43 49.00 -29.19
N GLY A 495 -4.88 47.87 -28.67
CA GLY A 495 -5.82 47.83 -27.56
C GLY A 495 -6.14 46.40 -27.11
N LYS A 496 -5.90 46.10 -25.83
CA LYS A 496 -6.43 44.89 -25.20
C LYS A 496 -7.93 45.08 -24.95
N LYS A 497 -8.79 44.25 -25.54
CA LYS A 497 -10.22 44.27 -25.21
C LYS A 497 -10.43 43.40 -23.98
N THR A 498 -11.00 43.97 -22.92
CA THR A 498 -11.45 43.19 -21.77
C THR A 498 -12.83 42.62 -22.08
N VAL A 499 -12.99 41.31 -21.97
CA VAL A 499 -14.28 40.63 -22.02
C VAL A 499 -14.58 40.11 -20.62
N PHE A 500 -15.76 40.44 -20.10
CA PHE A 500 -16.26 39.86 -18.86
C PHE A 500 -17.06 38.62 -19.19
N MET A 501 -16.62 37.47 -18.70
CA MET A 501 -17.29 36.19 -18.88
C MET A 501 -17.90 35.74 -17.55
N GLU A 502 -19.15 35.33 -17.60
CA GLU A 502 -19.82 34.63 -16.51
C GLU A 502 -20.03 33.19 -16.95
N GLU A 503 -19.48 32.26 -16.18
CA GLU A 503 -19.70 30.83 -16.31
C GLU A 503 -20.60 30.40 -15.16
N TRP A 504 -21.59 29.57 -15.48
CA TRP A 504 -22.41 28.89 -14.50
C TRP A 504 -22.35 27.39 -14.79
N GLU A 505 -21.80 26.65 -13.83
CA GLU A 505 -21.78 25.20 -13.86
C GLU A 505 -22.98 24.67 -13.07
N VAL A 506 -23.80 23.87 -13.73
CA VAL A 506 -24.99 23.22 -13.17
C VAL A 506 -24.54 22.10 -12.23
N GLY A 507 -25.24 21.92 -11.11
CA GLY A 507 -24.97 20.80 -10.21
C GLY A 507 -25.25 19.46 -10.89
N TRP A 508 -24.31 18.52 -10.85
CA TRP A 508 -24.55 17.13 -11.21
C TRP A 508 -23.90 16.14 -10.23
N MET A 509 -24.52 14.97 -10.06
CA MET A 509 -23.94 13.82 -9.35
C MET A 509 -24.00 12.56 -10.22
N TYR A 510 -22.94 11.77 -10.15
CA TYR A 510 -22.91 10.39 -10.61
C TYR A 510 -23.07 9.47 -9.39
N ILE A 511 -24.15 8.69 -9.40
CA ILE A 511 -24.50 7.77 -8.33
C ILE A 511 -24.63 6.35 -8.87
N LYS A 512 -24.46 5.38 -7.97
CA LYS A 512 -24.79 3.98 -8.19
C LYS A 512 -25.82 3.49 -7.18
N LEU A 513 -26.70 2.60 -7.61
CA LEU A 513 -27.70 1.95 -6.75
C LEU A 513 -27.68 0.43 -6.97
N PRO A 514 -27.87 -0.41 -5.93
CA PRO A 514 -27.96 -1.86 -6.09
C PRO A 514 -29.14 -2.27 -6.98
N LEU A 515 -28.91 -3.20 -7.92
CA LEU A 515 -29.95 -3.67 -8.83
C LEU A 515 -31.05 -4.46 -8.11
N ASP A 516 -30.66 -5.23 -7.09
CA ASP A 516 -31.53 -6.14 -6.34
C ASP A 516 -32.35 -5.45 -5.23
N ASP A 517 -32.08 -4.16 -4.98
CA ASP A 517 -32.88 -3.38 -4.02
C ASP A 517 -34.10 -2.77 -4.75
N PRO A 518 -35.33 -3.16 -4.39
CA PRO A 518 -36.54 -2.65 -5.04
C PRO A 518 -36.70 -1.14 -4.90
N ARG A 519 -36.06 -0.50 -3.90
CA ARG A 519 -36.10 0.95 -3.70
C ARG A 519 -35.31 1.68 -4.78
N SER A 520 -34.27 1.07 -5.36
CA SER A 520 -33.42 1.70 -6.37
C SER A 520 -34.21 2.18 -7.58
N ALA A 521 -35.10 1.34 -8.11
CA ALA A 521 -35.96 1.68 -9.24
C ALA A 521 -36.94 2.81 -8.86
N LEU A 522 -37.62 2.70 -7.69
CA LEU A 522 -38.55 3.71 -7.21
C LEU A 522 -37.89 5.09 -7.03
N ILE A 523 -36.64 5.12 -6.57
CA ILE A 523 -35.86 6.35 -6.44
C ILE A 523 -35.59 6.97 -7.81
N LEU A 524 -35.15 6.17 -8.79
CA LEU A 524 -34.88 6.65 -10.14
C LEU A 524 -36.16 7.13 -10.83
N ASP A 525 -37.27 6.39 -10.70
CA ASP A 525 -38.59 6.77 -11.20
C ASP A 525 -39.05 8.09 -10.59
N LYS A 526 -38.88 8.25 -9.27
CA LYS A 526 -39.27 9.47 -8.57
C LYS A 526 -38.46 10.68 -9.04
N LEU A 527 -37.15 10.53 -9.23
CA LEU A 527 -36.29 11.60 -9.75
C LEU A 527 -36.66 11.94 -11.20
N ALA A 528 -36.87 10.94 -12.04
CA ALA A 528 -37.27 11.11 -13.45
C ALA A 528 -38.66 11.73 -13.60
N SER A 529 -39.58 11.48 -12.66
CA SER A 529 -40.93 12.07 -12.63
C SER A 529 -40.94 13.59 -12.39
N ARG A 530 -39.80 14.19 -12.03
CA ARG A 530 -39.64 15.63 -11.75
C ARG A 530 -38.72 16.31 -12.78
N PRO A 531 -39.06 16.31 -14.09
CA PRO A 531 -38.18 16.84 -15.15
C PRO A 531 -37.92 18.36 -15.03
N SER A 532 -38.78 19.09 -14.31
CA SER A 532 -38.56 20.50 -14.00
C SER A 532 -37.49 20.75 -12.93
N GLN A 533 -37.06 19.71 -12.21
CA GLN A 533 -36.06 19.77 -11.15
C GLN A 533 -34.82 18.97 -11.50
N PHE A 534 -34.97 17.80 -12.15
CA PHE A 534 -33.86 16.90 -12.44
C PHE A 534 -33.91 16.42 -13.88
N ALA A 535 -32.74 16.32 -14.50
CA ALA A 535 -32.54 15.48 -15.67
C ALA A 535 -31.75 14.25 -15.22
N VAL A 536 -32.35 13.08 -15.43
CA VAL A 536 -31.83 11.77 -15.04
C VAL A 536 -31.50 10.98 -16.30
N VAL A 537 -30.30 10.43 -16.34
CA VAL A 537 -29.93 9.37 -17.28
C VAL A 537 -29.41 8.20 -16.46
N ALA A 538 -30.05 7.05 -16.60
CA ALA A 538 -29.70 5.86 -15.85
C ALA A 538 -29.68 4.61 -16.73
N ARG A 539 -28.83 3.65 -16.39
CA ARG A 539 -28.72 2.35 -17.08
C ARG A 539 -28.44 1.21 -16.11
N ARG A 540 -28.70 -0.01 -16.54
CA ARG A 540 -28.21 -1.23 -15.87
C ARG A 540 -26.78 -1.51 -16.34
N THR A 541 -25.85 -1.65 -15.41
CA THR A 541 -24.42 -1.82 -15.74
C THR A 541 -24.15 -3.10 -16.52
N ALA A 542 -24.68 -4.25 -16.08
CA ALA A 542 -24.45 -5.54 -16.74
C ALA A 542 -24.98 -5.62 -18.18
N ALA A 543 -26.17 -5.05 -18.43
CA ALA A 543 -26.83 -5.12 -19.72
C ALA A 543 -26.49 -3.94 -20.66
N ASP A 544 -25.82 -2.91 -20.13
CA ASP A 544 -25.67 -1.59 -20.76
C ASP A 544 -27.01 -1.01 -21.27
N GLU A 545 -28.10 -1.38 -20.60
CA GLU A 545 -29.47 -1.06 -20.99
C GLU A 545 -29.90 0.24 -20.32
N ALA A 546 -30.24 1.25 -21.10
CA ALA A 546 -30.82 2.49 -20.59
C ALA A 546 -32.19 2.20 -19.95
N THR A 547 -32.34 2.62 -18.69
CA THR A 547 -33.59 2.43 -17.92
C THR A 547 -34.39 3.72 -17.82
N HIS A 548 -33.68 4.84 -17.78
CA HIS A 548 -34.26 6.17 -17.71
C HIS A 548 -33.51 7.07 -18.66
N ASP A 549 -34.24 7.72 -19.56
CA ASP A 549 -33.74 8.83 -20.35
C ASP A 549 -34.76 9.97 -20.27
N SER A 550 -34.32 11.14 -19.83
CA SER A 550 -35.15 12.34 -19.71
C SER A 550 -35.60 12.92 -21.07
N SER A 551 -35.40 12.19 -22.18
CA SER A 551 -35.90 12.52 -23.51
C SER A 551 -37.41 12.25 -23.59
N GLY A 552 -38.19 12.86 -22.70
CA GLY A 552 -39.61 12.57 -22.57
C GLY A 552 -40.34 12.49 -23.92
N GLU A 553 -41.22 11.49 -24.06
CA GLU A 553 -42.00 11.19 -25.27
C GLU A 553 -42.81 12.39 -25.82
N GLY A 554 -43.00 13.45 -25.01
CA GLY A 554 -43.73 14.67 -25.39
C GLY A 554 -42.91 15.84 -25.95
N ASN A 555 -41.58 15.82 -25.86
CA ASN A 555 -40.70 16.90 -26.37
C ASN A 555 -39.66 16.38 -27.38
N VAL A 556 -39.99 15.29 -28.07
CA VAL A 556 -39.29 14.91 -29.28
C VAL A 556 -39.41 16.08 -30.25
N CYS A 557 -38.29 16.75 -30.50
CA CYS A 557 -38.18 17.72 -31.57
C CYS A 557 -38.69 17.04 -32.85
N ARG A 558 -39.94 17.31 -33.26
CA ARG A 558 -40.61 16.61 -34.39
C ARG A 558 -39.83 16.74 -35.70
N SER A 559 -38.89 17.68 -35.78
CA SER A 559 -37.91 17.77 -36.86
C SER A 559 -36.72 16.84 -36.63
N THR A 560 -36.88 15.58 -37.02
CA THR A 560 -35.82 14.61 -37.39
C THR A 560 -34.87 14.12 -36.29
N GLN A 561 -34.47 12.85 -36.45
CA GLN A 561 -33.41 12.09 -35.77
C GLN A 561 -32.02 12.77 -35.62
N ARG A 562 -31.86 14.03 -36.06
CA ARG A 562 -30.60 14.78 -36.12
C ARG A 562 -30.50 15.97 -35.16
N CYS A 563 -31.49 16.21 -34.29
CA CYS A 563 -31.37 17.30 -33.30
C CYS A 563 -30.34 16.93 -32.21
N THR A 564 -29.08 17.30 -32.40
CA THR A 564 -27.98 17.11 -31.45
C THR A 564 -28.29 17.69 -30.07
N ARG A 565 -29.06 18.79 -30.01
CA ARG A 565 -29.47 19.45 -28.75
C ARG A 565 -30.38 18.59 -27.88
N CYS A 566 -31.10 17.62 -28.41
CA CYS A 566 -31.95 16.73 -27.61
C CYS A 566 -31.17 15.60 -26.93
N ARG A 567 -29.96 15.29 -27.40
CA ARG A 567 -29.09 14.22 -26.87
C ARG A 567 -28.06 14.70 -25.84
N GLU A 568 -28.14 15.95 -25.45
CA GLU A 568 -27.14 16.61 -24.62
C GLU A 568 -27.78 17.04 -23.29
N LEU A 569 -27.07 16.82 -22.17
CA LEU A 569 -27.43 17.39 -20.86
C LEU A 569 -26.61 18.66 -20.65
N PRO A 570 -27.22 19.86 -20.55
CA PRO A 570 -26.47 21.10 -20.43
C PRO A 570 -25.74 21.18 -19.08
N LEU A 571 -24.42 21.31 -19.12
CA LEU A 571 -23.54 21.32 -17.94
C LEU A 571 -23.09 22.73 -17.57
N ILE A 572 -22.51 23.45 -18.54
CA ILE A 572 -21.98 24.79 -18.34
C ILE A 572 -22.74 25.73 -19.24
N ARG A 573 -23.23 26.81 -18.66
CA ARG A 573 -23.78 27.95 -19.37
C ARG A 573 -22.79 29.10 -19.27
N ILE A 574 -22.63 29.84 -20.34
CA ILE A 574 -21.80 31.03 -20.39
C ILE A 574 -22.61 32.22 -20.88
N ARG A 575 -22.21 33.40 -20.42
CA ARG A 575 -22.59 34.67 -21.06
C ARG A 575 -21.42 35.63 -20.96
N SER A 576 -21.25 36.45 -21.98
CA SER A 576 -20.14 37.40 -22.04
C SER A 576 -20.61 38.77 -22.51
N GLY A 577 -19.85 39.79 -22.15
CA GLY A 577 -20.06 41.17 -22.59
C GLY A 577 -18.76 41.97 -22.49
N LEU A 578 -18.67 43.07 -23.23
CA LEU A 578 -17.52 43.98 -23.19
C LEU A 578 -17.56 44.85 -21.92
N SER A 579 -18.74 45.02 -21.34
CA SER A 579 -18.95 45.62 -20.02
C SER A 579 -19.65 44.67 -19.04
N LEU A 580 -19.59 45.00 -17.74
CA LEU A 580 -20.32 44.28 -16.70
C LEU A 580 -21.85 44.32 -16.91
N ALA A 581 -22.37 45.43 -17.45
CA ALA A 581 -23.79 45.61 -17.74
C ALA A 581 -24.22 44.76 -18.94
N GLU A 582 -23.46 44.80 -20.04
CA GLU A 582 -23.71 43.95 -21.22
C GLU A 582 -23.69 42.47 -20.85
N ARG A 583 -22.71 42.03 -20.08
CA ARG A 583 -22.64 40.64 -19.61
C ARG A 583 -23.88 40.24 -18.81
N LYS A 584 -24.39 41.12 -17.94
CA LYS A 584 -25.60 40.84 -17.14
C LYS A 584 -26.86 40.78 -18.01
N ALA A 585 -26.92 41.58 -19.07
CA ALA A 585 -28.03 41.60 -20.03
C ALA A 585 -27.93 40.48 -21.09
N ALA A 586 -26.73 39.93 -21.32
CA ALA A 586 -26.50 38.86 -22.28
C ALA A 586 -27.26 37.58 -21.89
N ARG A 587 -27.79 36.91 -22.91
CA ARG A 587 -28.45 35.61 -22.77
C ARG A 587 -27.42 34.52 -22.45
N TRP A 588 -27.81 33.59 -21.60
CA TRP A 588 -27.02 32.39 -21.35
C TRP A 588 -27.01 31.49 -22.58
N THR A 589 -25.84 31.02 -22.96
CA THR A 589 -25.62 30.00 -23.98
C THR A 589 -25.01 28.76 -23.35
N VAL A 590 -25.41 27.57 -23.79
CA VAL A 590 -24.78 26.32 -23.33
C VAL A 590 -23.40 26.21 -23.99
N SER A 591 -22.37 26.04 -23.17
CA SER A 591 -20.98 25.90 -23.62
C SER A 591 -20.49 24.46 -23.54
N THR A 592 -20.98 23.68 -22.59
CA THR A 592 -20.56 22.30 -22.36
C THR A 592 -21.76 21.47 -21.97
N CYS A 593 -21.77 20.22 -22.41
CA CYS A 593 -22.85 19.28 -22.24
C CYS A 593 -22.29 17.87 -22.01
N PHE A 594 -23.05 17.05 -21.28
CA PHE A 594 -22.79 15.62 -21.27
C PHE A 594 -23.46 14.96 -22.49
N PRO A 595 -22.72 14.15 -23.26
CA PRO A 595 -23.32 13.28 -24.26
C PRO A 595 -24.09 12.17 -23.56
N ARG A 596 -25.43 12.12 -23.71
CA ARG A 596 -26.27 11.14 -23.00
C ARG A 596 -25.83 9.69 -23.26
N ASP A 597 -25.51 9.38 -24.51
CA ASP A 597 -25.18 8.03 -24.96
C ASP A 597 -23.84 7.51 -24.39
N THR A 598 -22.92 8.39 -23.96
CA THR A 598 -21.55 7.98 -23.58
C THR A 598 -21.11 8.46 -22.20
N VAL A 599 -21.87 9.36 -21.55
CA VAL A 599 -21.48 9.93 -20.24
C VAL A 599 -21.33 8.86 -19.17
N LEU A 600 -22.26 7.90 -19.08
CA LEU A 600 -22.19 6.87 -18.06
C LEU A 600 -21.00 5.94 -18.28
N SER A 601 -20.68 5.59 -19.53
CA SER A 601 -19.47 4.82 -19.88
C SER A 601 -18.17 5.58 -19.54
N SER A 602 -18.16 6.90 -19.70
CA SER A 602 -17.02 7.74 -19.32
C SER A 602 -16.86 7.84 -17.79
N MET A 603 -17.96 8.02 -17.07
CA MET A 603 -17.97 8.10 -15.60
C MET A 603 -17.63 6.76 -14.95
N LEU A 604 -18.13 5.64 -15.48
CA LEU A 604 -17.82 4.30 -14.97
C LEU A 604 -16.31 4.03 -14.98
N LYS A 605 -15.60 4.47 -16.04
CA LYS A 605 -14.15 4.30 -16.17
C LYS A 605 -13.36 5.24 -15.25
N SER A 606 -13.75 6.51 -15.20
CA SER A 606 -12.96 7.57 -14.55
C SER A 606 -13.30 7.81 -13.07
N SER A 607 -14.53 7.51 -12.67
CA SER A 607 -15.15 8.05 -11.46
C SER A 607 -15.83 6.99 -10.59
N SER A 608 -15.98 5.74 -11.06
CA SER A 608 -16.45 4.65 -10.21
C SER A 608 -15.44 4.42 -9.07
N PRO A 609 -15.88 4.32 -7.81
CA PRO A 609 -14.97 4.05 -6.70
C PRO A 609 -14.30 2.68 -6.87
N GLU A 610 -14.96 1.73 -7.53
CA GLU A 610 -14.43 0.39 -7.84
C GLU A 610 -13.31 0.43 -8.87
N SER A 611 -13.28 1.38 -9.82
CA SER A 611 -12.28 1.36 -10.90
C SER A 611 -10.86 1.60 -10.41
N ARG A 612 -10.71 2.06 -9.16
CA ARG A 612 -9.43 2.21 -8.46
C ARG A 612 -8.92 0.92 -7.83
N PHE A 613 -9.80 -0.06 -7.61
CA PHE A 613 -9.57 -1.19 -6.71
C PHE A 613 -9.84 -2.55 -7.37
N HIS A 614 -10.85 -2.60 -8.23
CA HIS A 614 -11.31 -3.78 -8.93
C HIS A 614 -10.94 -3.71 -10.41
N LEU A 615 -10.69 -4.88 -11.01
CA LEU A 615 -10.43 -4.99 -12.45
C LEU A 615 -11.71 -4.75 -13.27
N ALA A 616 -12.86 -5.04 -12.70
CA ALA A 616 -14.16 -4.88 -13.32
C ALA A 616 -15.12 -4.14 -12.36
N PRO A 617 -16.03 -3.30 -12.87
CA PRO A 617 -17.06 -2.68 -12.06
C PRO A 617 -18.08 -3.71 -11.57
N CYS A 618 -18.78 -3.37 -10.48
CA CYS A 618 -19.92 -4.14 -9.99
C CYS A 618 -21.00 -4.21 -11.08
N ALA A 619 -21.34 -5.43 -11.51
CA ALA A 619 -22.32 -5.67 -12.56
C ALA A 619 -23.77 -5.50 -12.07
N ASP A 620 -24.00 -5.72 -10.77
CA ASP A 620 -25.26 -5.69 -10.04
C ASP A 620 -25.73 -4.27 -9.67
N SER A 621 -25.57 -3.31 -10.57
CA SER A 621 -25.90 -1.90 -10.27
C SER A 621 -26.66 -1.17 -11.36
N TYR A 622 -27.43 -0.16 -10.92
CA TYR A 622 -27.82 0.97 -11.74
C TYR A 622 -26.72 2.03 -11.70
N ASP A 623 -26.24 2.46 -12.86
CA ASP A 623 -25.45 3.68 -13.03
C ASP A 623 -26.41 4.83 -13.33
N ALA A 624 -26.35 5.95 -12.59
CA ALA A 624 -27.18 7.11 -12.88
C ALA A 624 -26.42 8.44 -12.76
N ILE A 625 -26.67 9.34 -13.70
CA ILE A 625 -26.28 10.75 -13.61
C ILE A 625 -27.52 11.61 -13.42
N ILE A 626 -27.47 12.45 -12.40
CA ILE A 626 -28.55 13.39 -12.06
C ILE A 626 -27.98 14.79 -12.26
N VAL A 627 -28.67 15.60 -13.06
CA VAL A 627 -28.28 16.99 -13.35
C VAL A 627 -29.40 17.92 -12.91
N ASP A 628 -29.05 18.99 -12.20
CA ASP A 628 -29.98 20.04 -11.79
C ASP A 628 -30.64 20.69 -13.02
N SER A 629 -31.96 20.57 -13.11
CA SER A 629 -32.77 21.19 -14.16
C SER A 629 -33.64 22.33 -13.62
N SER A 630 -33.50 22.66 -12.33
CA SER A 630 -34.31 23.68 -11.70
C SER A 630 -34.10 25.06 -12.35
N PRO A 631 -35.17 25.75 -12.78
CA PRO A 631 -35.07 27.13 -13.26
C PRO A 631 -34.81 28.13 -12.12
N SER A 632 -35.02 27.71 -10.86
CA SER A 632 -34.98 28.57 -9.68
C SER A 632 -33.67 28.49 -8.89
N THR A 633 -32.73 27.60 -9.25
CA THR A 633 -31.41 27.57 -8.62
C THR A 633 -30.62 28.81 -9.03
N SER A 634 -30.82 29.88 -8.26
CA SER A 634 -30.07 31.13 -8.39
C SER A 634 -28.57 30.82 -8.39
N PRO A 635 -27.78 31.44 -9.29
CA PRO A 635 -26.35 31.20 -9.46
C PRO A 635 -25.57 31.77 -8.26
N THR A 636 -25.73 31.10 -7.13
CA THR A 636 -25.14 31.36 -5.83
C THR A 636 -24.16 30.25 -5.48
N HIS A 637 -23.23 30.53 -4.58
CA HIS A 637 -22.19 29.57 -4.18
C HIS A 637 -22.77 28.31 -3.52
N ASP A 638 -23.97 28.38 -2.94
CA ASP A 638 -24.66 27.25 -2.29
C ASP A 638 -25.51 26.39 -3.24
N SER A 639 -25.36 26.60 -4.56
CA SER A 639 -26.15 25.90 -5.57
C SER A 639 -26.01 24.37 -5.48
N TRP A 640 -24.81 23.86 -5.16
CA TRP A 640 -24.59 22.43 -4.97
C TRP A 640 -25.36 21.85 -3.79
N SER A 641 -25.22 22.43 -2.60
CA SER A 641 -25.85 21.90 -1.39
C SER A 641 -27.36 21.87 -1.53
N ARG A 642 -27.96 22.93 -2.11
CA ARG A 642 -29.41 22.96 -2.37
C ARG A 642 -29.84 21.92 -3.39
N PHE A 643 -29.04 21.67 -4.42
CA PHE A 643 -29.30 20.60 -5.37
C PHE A 643 -29.24 19.23 -4.69
N ALA A 644 -28.20 18.96 -3.91
CA ALA A 644 -28.05 17.72 -3.16
C ALA A 644 -29.20 17.50 -2.16
N ASP A 645 -29.61 18.55 -1.43
CA ASP A 645 -30.75 18.51 -0.52
C ASP A 645 -32.06 18.24 -1.26
N SER A 646 -32.25 18.83 -2.45
CA SER A 646 -33.42 18.59 -3.30
C SER A 646 -33.48 17.13 -3.79
N VAL A 647 -32.35 16.57 -4.23
CA VAL A 647 -32.25 15.15 -4.59
C VAL A 647 -32.54 14.28 -3.38
N ALA A 648 -31.98 14.60 -2.20
CA ALA A 648 -32.22 13.86 -0.97
C ALA A 648 -33.68 13.89 -0.54
N GLN A 649 -34.38 15.02 -0.70
CA GLN A 649 -35.82 15.10 -0.46
C GLN A 649 -36.60 14.22 -1.44
N ALA A 650 -36.25 14.20 -2.73
CA ALA A 650 -36.88 13.30 -3.68
C ALA A 650 -36.65 11.82 -3.35
N VAL A 651 -35.48 11.47 -2.82
CA VAL A 651 -35.14 10.12 -2.33
C VAL A 651 -35.98 9.75 -1.10
N LEU A 652 -36.20 10.68 -0.17
CA LEU A 652 -37.10 10.49 0.96
C LEU A 652 -38.55 10.28 0.51
N ASP A 653 -39.04 11.13 -0.40
CA ASP A 653 -40.39 11.04 -0.97
C ASP A 653 -40.61 9.72 -1.72
N ALA A 654 -39.61 9.22 -2.45
CA ALA A 654 -39.67 7.94 -3.16
C ALA A 654 -39.88 6.76 -2.21
N GLN A 655 -39.40 6.89 -0.98
CA GLN A 655 -39.42 5.85 0.04
C GLN A 655 -40.56 6.04 1.05
N GLY A 656 -41.40 7.06 0.88
CA GLY A 656 -42.50 7.39 1.80
C GLY A 656 -42.02 7.80 3.20
N VAL A 657 -40.87 8.49 3.29
CA VAL A 657 -40.29 8.92 4.57
C VAL A 657 -40.24 10.45 4.62
N GLU A 658 -40.63 11.05 5.75
CA GLU A 658 -40.74 12.51 5.86
C GLU A 658 -39.43 13.22 6.18
N SER A 659 -38.48 12.53 6.83
CA SER A 659 -37.24 13.16 7.31
C SER A 659 -36.08 12.17 7.43
N LEU A 660 -34.85 12.70 7.50
CA LEU A 660 -33.65 11.92 7.81
C LEU A 660 -33.76 11.17 9.16
N ALA A 661 -34.42 11.75 10.17
CA ALA A 661 -34.61 11.10 11.46
C ALA A 661 -35.51 9.86 11.34
N ALA A 662 -36.63 9.99 10.63
CA ALA A 662 -37.52 8.88 10.35
C ALA A 662 -36.84 7.79 9.50
N LEU A 663 -36.03 8.18 8.51
CA LEU A 663 -35.25 7.23 7.70
C LEU A 663 -34.24 6.48 8.56
N THR A 664 -33.53 7.20 9.44
CA THR A 664 -32.54 6.60 10.35
C THR A 664 -33.20 5.57 11.26
N LEU A 665 -34.36 5.89 11.84
CA LEU A 665 -35.10 4.96 12.70
C LEU A 665 -35.57 3.73 11.91
N ARG A 666 -36.18 3.92 10.73
CA ARG A 666 -36.64 2.82 9.88
C ARG A 666 -35.49 1.89 9.47
N GLU A 667 -34.35 2.44 9.05
CA GLU A 667 -33.20 1.63 8.63
C GLU A 667 -32.55 0.92 9.81
N LYS A 668 -32.56 1.52 11.01
CA LYS A 668 -32.15 0.89 12.26
C LYS A 668 -33.02 -0.33 12.56
N ASP A 669 -34.34 -0.15 12.59
CA ASP A 669 -35.29 -1.23 12.89
C ASP A 669 -35.18 -2.35 11.84
N ALA A 670 -35.00 -1.98 10.57
CA ALA A 670 -34.77 -2.94 9.50
C ALA A 670 -33.42 -3.68 9.65
N ALA A 671 -32.37 -3.02 10.14
CA ALA A 671 -31.07 -3.66 10.43
C ALA A 671 -31.18 -4.67 11.57
N VAL A 672 -31.91 -4.33 12.63
CA VAL A 672 -32.23 -5.27 13.72
C VAL A 672 -33.05 -6.45 13.19
N ALA A 673 -34.09 -6.20 12.39
CA ALA A 673 -34.91 -7.26 11.81
C ALA A 673 -34.14 -8.21 10.88
N ARG A 674 -33.10 -7.73 10.19
CA ARG A 674 -32.19 -8.56 9.39
C ARG A 674 -31.09 -9.25 10.22
N GLY A 675 -31.00 -9.00 11.53
CA GLY A 675 -29.93 -9.49 12.38
C GLY A 675 -28.56 -8.86 12.09
N GLU A 676 -28.54 -7.69 11.43
CA GLU A 676 -27.29 -6.96 11.13
C GLU A 676 -26.79 -6.14 12.33
N MET A 677 -27.68 -5.84 13.29
CA MET A 677 -27.39 -5.08 14.51
C MET A 677 -28.13 -5.70 15.70
N VAL A 678 -27.55 -5.59 16.90
CA VAL A 678 -28.21 -6.04 18.14
C VAL A 678 -29.21 -4.97 18.61
N GLU A 679 -30.37 -5.41 19.13
CA GLU A 679 -31.37 -4.51 19.71
C GLU A 679 -30.77 -3.72 20.90
N GLY A 680 -31.00 -2.40 20.94
CA GLY A 680 -30.46 -1.51 21.97
C GLY A 680 -29.00 -1.07 21.79
N GLU A 681 -28.24 -1.72 20.91
CA GLU A 681 -26.83 -1.39 20.65
C GLU A 681 -26.67 0.04 20.10
N TRP A 682 -27.59 0.44 19.23
CA TRP A 682 -27.57 1.77 18.63
C TRP A 682 -27.78 2.87 19.68
N GLU A 683 -28.77 2.71 20.55
CA GLU A 683 -29.07 3.63 21.64
C GLU A 683 -27.87 3.77 22.57
N GLN A 684 -27.27 2.65 22.97
CA GLN A 684 -26.08 2.64 23.82
C GLN A 684 -24.93 3.42 23.18
N ARG A 685 -24.67 3.21 21.88
CA ARG A 685 -23.62 3.93 21.15
C ARG A 685 -23.93 5.43 21.02
N GLN A 686 -25.18 5.82 20.76
CA GLN A 686 -25.57 7.23 20.74
C GLN A 686 -25.40 7.89 22.10
N GLU A 687 -25.79 7.23 23.19
CA GLU A 687 -25.60 7.72 24.55
C GLU A 687 -24.11 7.92 24.87
N CYS A 688 -23.26 6.94 24.54
CA CYS A 688 -21.82 7.04 24.69
C CYS A 688 -21.26 8.23 23.89
N ALA A 689 -21.70 8.43 22.64
CA ALA A 689 -21.28 9.56 21.81
C ALA A 689 -21.74 10.92 22.37
N VAL A 690 -22.95 11.00 22.94
CA VAL A 690 -23.47 12.20 23.58
C VAL A 690 -22.70 12.50 24.88
N ARG A 691 -22.42 11.49 25.71
CA ARG A 691 -21.59 11.63 26.91
C ARG A 691 -20.18 12.12 26.55
N ALA A 692 -19.55 11.53 25.55
CA ALA A 692 -18.23 11.95 25.06
C ALA A 692 -18.20 13.41 24.58
N LYS A 693 -19.28 13.90 23.95
CA LYS A 693 -19.40 15.31 23.55
C LYS A 693 -19.55 16.25 24.75
N ARG A 694 -20.23 15.83 25.82
CA ARG A 694 -20.43 16.62 27.04
C ARG A 694 -19.13 16.80 27.83
N ASP A 695 -18.26 15.80 27.82
CA ASP A 695 -17.06 15.80 28.65
C ASP A 695 -15.98 16.82 28.25
N LYS A 696 -16.15 17.59 27.16
CA LYS A 696 -15.20 18.61 26.63
C LYS A 696 -13.74 18.15 26.46
N ARG A 697 -13.40 16.92 26.81
CA ARG A 697 -12.11 16.30 26.53
C ARG A 697 -11.97 16.24 25.01
N PRO A 698 -10.80 16.57 24.46
CA PRO A 698 -10.61 16.71 23.02
C PRO A 698 -11.07 15.44 22.29
N ARG A 699 -11.63 15.62 21.08
CA ARG A 699 -12.21 14.62 20.16
C ARG A 699 -11.39 13.33 19.93
N LYS A 700 -10.19 13.22 20.51
CA LYS A 700 -9.38 11.99 20.56
C LYS A 700 -10.14 10.80 21.17
N VAL A 701 -11.03 10.97 22.14
CA VAL A 701 -11.60 9.82 22.88
C VAL A 701 -12.37 8.82 22.02
N VAL A 702 -13.09 9.26 20.98
CA VAL A 702 -13.89 8.33 20.13
C VAL A 702 -13.01 7.59 19.11
N TYR A 703 -12.02 8.26 18.51
CA TYR A 703 -11.04 7.59 17.64
C TYR A 703 -10.12 6.64 18.43
N VAL A 704 -9.82 6.98 19.69
CA VAL A 704 -8.98 6.16 20.58
C VAL A 704 -9.64 4.82 20.94
N CYS A 705 -10.97 4.71 21.00
CA CYS A 705 -11.61 3.41 21.24
C CYS A 705 -11.41 2.42 20.09
N GLU A 706 -11.29 2.89 18.85
CA GLU A 706 -11.18 2.03 17.67
C GLU A 706 -9.74 1.74 17.22
N GLU A 707 -8.78 2.61 17.58
CA GLU A 707 -7.34 2.32 17.46
C GLU A 707 -6.88 1.26 18.47
N ASN A 708 -7.68 0.99 19.52
CA ASN A 708 -7.34 0.05 20.58
C ASN A 708 -7.85 -1.37 20.36
N LEU A 709 -8.57 -1.65 19.27
CA LEU A 709 -8.99 -3.02 18.97
C LEU A 709 -7.76 -3.93 18.92
N THR A 710 -7.76 -4.96 19.75
CA THR A 710 -6.59 -5.84 19.93
C THR A 710 -6.18 -6.48 18.60
N ALA A 711 -7.16 -6.90 17.80
CA ALA A 711 -6.96 -7.42 16.45
C ALA A 711 -6.23 -6.44 15.53
N ARG A 712 -6.54 -5.13 15.55
CA ARG A 712 -5.81 -4.12 14.75
C ARG A 712 -4.38 -3.95 15.24
N ARG A 713 -4.16 -3.97 16.55
CA ARG A 713 -2.82 -3.81 17.15
C ARG A 713 -1.87 -4.95 16.75
N ILE A 714 -2.36 -6.19 16.79
CA ILE A 714 -1.63 -7.41 16.39
C ILE A 714 -0.87 -7.22 15.06
N PHE A 715 -1.55 -6.66 14.06
CA PHE A 715 -0.98 -6.52 12.72
C PHE A 715 -0.31 -5.16 12.45
N ARG A 716 -0.55 -4.13 13.28
CA ARG A 716 -0.01 -2.76 13.15
C ARG A 716 1.24 -2.47 14.00
N GLU A 717 1.59 -3.35 14.94
CA GLU A 717 2.80 -3.21 15.77
C GLU A 717 4.07 -3.13 14.91
N GLU A 718 4.51 -1.90 14.63
CA GLU A 718 5.89 -1.37 14.62
C GLU A 718 5.91 0.15 14.46
#